data_AF-A0A830HIZ8-F1
#
_entry.id   AF-A0A830HIZ8-F1
#
_cell.length_a   1.000
_cell.length_b   1.000
_cell.length_c   1.000
_cell.angle_alpha   90.00
_cell.angle_beta   90.00
_cell.angle_gamma   90.00
#
_symmetry.space_group_name_H-M   'P 1'
#
loop_
_entity.id
_entity.type
_entity.pdbx_description
1 polymer ?
#
loop_
_entity_poly.entity_id
_entity_poly.type
_entity_poly.pdbx_seq_one_letter_code
_entity_poly.pdbx_strand_id
1 'polypeptide(L)'
;MASVPNDNNSNSNYCARYAYNKPLSLSVPSSSSLDATASVTSLLSLFGSFESSAEALSREIALGRLNEIIQMWMREVAVAKGISLEGDSNTMEGGNAGGGAYSSSSGNSSGGSLAALYAFGSFRLGVHGPGADMDTLIVGPRYCDRTEDFFGRLYAKLEQLSEGPDAIVEELHAVPDANVPVIKLFFMGYDLDLLYAQLAVDRVQPETLDLDDISLLRSIDEASIKSLGGTRTTDQILKLAPNPESFRICLRFLKLYAARRGFYSNKTGFLGGVNWAILAACVCQLYPKASASTLIVKFFRVISKWPWPLPVRLKEIEHDSVLNLQVWGTRMGDNKQLMPIITPSYPAMNSTFNVSESTLWLMKSEFKRAQEICEKAQAGELSMTAVPTEPAEGASEPTPPTEPSLWWELIQPHQFFAEHSHFLQVYAHAATAEEWRTWEGFVESRLRHLGVNIERYSYSSGGMLAIPWHKKITPPDGIAIDGTTPDDPTTLPHGRALFFVALMRKPVDEKNVAHKQQIAKLKQQHGGKLPTPDLKGAVQEFKNKLLMTCPFQRGPSMHIEVTHISRAKLPDFVFTATKQTRPAPPQREPKAKVETKVETEAKAEAGAPADAATTDAPAPEEVKEEDALAAAAAAAGVKRKRETDENGGEGNGELGLTLEAPEVGSPQKKTATTRKAFNLNLS
;
A
#
# COMPACT_ATOMS: atom_id res chain seq x y z
N MET A 1 -26.16 -23.36 48.64
CA MET A 1 -24.86 -22.81 49.05
C MET A 1 -23.76 -23.55 48.31
N ALA A 2 -23.26 -22.95 47.24
CA ALA A 2 -21.93 -23.19 46.68
C ALA A 2 -21.60 -21.93 45.89
N SER A 3 -20.53 -21.27 46.30
CA SER A 3 -20.13 -19.91 45.96
C SER A 3 -19.75 -19.74 44.48
N VAL A 4 -20.29 -18.68 43.87
CA VAL A 4 -19.88 -18.11 42.59
C VAL A 4 -18.41 -17.65 42.70
N PRO A 5 -17.51 -18.03 41.76
CA PRO A 5 -16.18 -17.44 41.72
C PRO A 5 -16.29 -15.99 41.25
N ASN A 6 -15.69 -15.10 42.02
CA ASN A 6 -15.65 -13.66 41.79
C ASN A 6 -14.69 -13.37 40.61
N ASP A 7 -15.22 -13.20 39.41
CA ASP A 7 -14.49 -12.90 38.16
C ASP A 7 -14.00 -11.44 38.08
N ASN A 8 -13.26 -11.00 39.10
CA ASN A 8 -12.65 -9.65 39.13
C ASN A 8 -11.23 -9.59 38.54
N ASN A 9 -10.77 -10.59 37.78
CA ASN A 9 -9.39 -10.62 37.25
C ASN A 9 -9.26 -10.77 35.72
N SER A 10 -10.31 -10.51 34.94
CA SER A 10 -10.29 -10.60 33.47
C SER A 10 -9.69 -9.35 32.77
N ASN A 11 -9.24 -8.35 33.53
CA ASN A 11 -8.65 -7.12 32.98
C ASN A 11 -7.13 -7.20 32.68
N SER A 12 -6.46 -8.32 32.97
CA SER A 12 -4.98 -8.42 32.91
C SER A 12 -4.39 -9.08 31.65
N ASN A 13 -5.17 -9.70 30.76
CA ASN A 13 -4.60 -10.49 29.65
C ASN A 13 -4.43 -9.72 28.34
N TYR A 14 -3.95 -8.47 28.41
CA TYR A 14 -3.38 -7.84 27.22
C TYR A 14 -1.97 -8.40 27.02
N CYS A 15 -1.81 -9.28 26.04
CA CYS A 15 -0.54 -9.95 25.74
C CYS A 15 0.55 -8.90 25.44
N ALA A 16 1.72 -9.03 26.08
CA ALA A 16 2.89 -8.17 25.81
C ALA A 16 3.26 -8.09 24.33
N ARG A 17 2.89 -9.11 23.55
CA ARG A 17 3.03 -9.21 22.09
C ARG A 17 2.37 -8.07 21.29
N TYR A 18 1.29 -7.48 21.81
CA TYR A 18 0.58 -6.38 21.13
C TYR A 18 0.95 -5.00 21.68
N ALA A 19 1.75 -4.97 22.76
CA ALA A 19 1.93 -3.81 23.63
C ALA A 19 2.78 -2.67 23.07
N TYR A 20 3.18 -2.75 21.80
CA TYR A 20 3.86 -1.65 21.13
C TYR A 20 2.96 -0.41 21.06
N ASN A 21 1.76 -0.55 20.48
CA ASN A 21 0.75 0.49 20.50
C ASN A 21 -0.17 0.28 21.69
N LYS A 22 -0.03 1.11 22.73
CA LYS A 22 -0.87 1.03 23.92
C LYS A 22 -2.36 1.17 23.52
N PRO A 23 -3.25 0.27 23.99
CA PRO A 23 -4.67 0.36 23.68
C PRO A 23 -5.26 1.70 24.12
N LEU A 24 -6.02 2.34 23.23
CA LEU A 24 -6.82 3.52 23.55
C LEU A 24 -8.15 3.12 24.19
N SER A 25 -8.68 1.94 23.86
CA SER A 25 -9.86 1.37 24.52
C SER A 25 -9.80 -0.15 24.54
N LEU A 26 -10.28 -0.72 25.65
CA LEU A 26 -10.47 -2.17 25.84
C LEU A 26 -11.96 -2.54 25.86
N SER A 27 -12.84 -1.66 25.38
CA SER A 27 -14.28 -1.92 25.30
C SER A 27 -14.59 -3.11 24.40
N VAL A 28 -15.41 -4.02 24.89
CA VAL A 28 -15.95 -5.15 24.12
C VAL A 28 -17.11 -4.69 23.21
N PRO A 29 -17.46 -5.45 22.17
CA PRO A 29 -18.53 -5.07 21.25
C PRO A 29 -19.89 -5.03 21.94
N SER A 30 -20.70 -4.02 21.63
CA SER A 30 -22.14 -3.99 21.96
C SER A 30 -22.96 -4.76 20.91
N SER A 31 -24.20 -5.13 21.23
CA SER A 31 -25.12 -5.78 20.28
C SER A 31 -25.27 -4.96 18.99
N SER A 32 -25.57 -3.67 19.12
CA SER A 32 -25.68 -2.75 17.98
C SER A 32 -24.40 -2.72 17.11
N SER A 33 -23.21 -2.80 17.71
CA SER A 33 -21.97 -2.85 16.95
C SER A 33 -21.75 -4.17 16.20
N LEU A 34 -22.30 -5.27 16.72
CA LEU A 34 -22.30 -6.58 16.06
C LEU A 34 -23.30 -6.61 14.90
N ASP A 35 -24.49 -6.04 15.08
CA ASP A 35 -25.48 -5.87 14.01
C ASP A 35 -24.92 -5.02 12.87
N ALA A 36 -24.27 -3.89 13.20
CA ALA A 36 -23.57 -3.07 12.22
C ALA A 36 -22.43 -3.82 11.53
N THR A 37 -21.76 -4.76 12.21
CA THR A 37 -20.73 -5.62 11.60
C THR A 37 -21.35 -6.60 10.61
N ALA A 38 -22.51 -7.18 10.93
CA ALA A 38 -23.25 -8.01 10.00
C ALA A 38 -23.64 -7.24 8.73
N SER A 39 -24.09 -5.98 8.87
CA SER A 39 -24.38 -5.10 7.73
C SER A 39 -23.15 -4.81 6.85
N VAL A 40 -21.98 -4.58 7.45
CA VAL A 40 -20.71 -4.45 6.70
C VAL A 40 -20.39 -5.73 5.94
N THR A 41 -20.56 -6.89 6.56
CA THR A 41 -20.31 -8.19 5.91
C THR A 41 -21.26 -8.41 4.74
N SER A 42 -22.55 -8.11 4.89
CA SER A 42 -23.53 -8.21 3.79
C SER A 42 -23.17 -7.29 2.62
N LEU A 43 -22.77 -6.03 2.91
CA LEU A 43 -22.28 -5.10 1.90
C LEU A 43 -21.03 -5.67 1.18
N LEU A 44 -20.08 -6.22 1.93
CA LEU A 44 -18.87 -6.81 1.35
C LEU A 44 -19.17 -8.00 0.44
N SER A 45 -20.14 -8.85 0.81
CA SER A 45 -20.61 -9.95 -0.04
C SER A 45 -21.21 -9.45 -1.34
N LEU A 46 -22.05 -8.42 -1.28
CA LEU A 46 -22.69 -7.82 -2.45
C LEU A 46 -21.70 -7.21 -3.44
N PHE A 47 -20.60 -6.65 -2.94
CA PHE A 47 -19.50 -6.14 -3.76
C PHE A 47 -18.47 -7.21 -4.16
N GLY A 48 -18.79 -8.49 -3.98
CA GLY A 48 -17.92 -9.61 -4.40
C GLY A 48 -16.61 -9.64 -3.63
N SER A 49 -16.58 -9.26 -2.36
CA SER A 49 -15.35 -9.30 -1.57
C SER A 49 -14.95 -10.74 -1.24
N PHE A 50 -15.90 -11.64 -1.01
CA PHE A 50 -15.64 -13.02 -0.61
C PHE A 50 -15.67 -13.95 -1.82
N GLU A 51 -14.71 -14.88 -1.88
CA GLU A 51 -14.75 -15.98 -2.84
C GLU A 51 -15.77 -17.04 -2.43
N SER A 52 -16.20 -17.84 -3.41
CA SER A 52 -17.06 -18.99 -3.12
C SER A 52 -16.26 -20.15 -2.52
N SER A 53 -16.91 -21.03 -1.76
CA SER A 53 -16.25 -22.25 -1.24
C SER A 53 -15.70 -23.16 -2.33
N ALA A 54 -16.32 -23.16 -3.52
CA ALA A 54 -15.84 -23.92 -4.68
C ALA A 54 -14.55 -23.33 -5.26
N GLU A 55 -14.48 -21.99 -5.36
CA GLU A 55 -13.27 -21.29 -5.80
C GLU A 55 -12.13 -21.47 -4.78
N ALA A 56 -12.42 -21.37 -3.48
CA ALA A 56 -11.46 -21.62 -2.42
C ALA A 56 -10.84 -23.03 -2.52
N LEU A 57 -11.68 -24.06 -2.73
CA LEU A 57 -11.22 -25.43 -2.93
C LEU A 57 -10.39 -25.57 -4.22
N SER A 58 -10.82 -24.93 -5.30
CA SER A 58 -10.09 -24.94 -6.57
C SER A 58 -8.70 -24.30 -6.45
N ARG A 59 -8.56 -23.20 -5.70
CA ARG A 59 -7.24 -22.60 -5.37
C ARG A 59 -6.37 -23.54 -4.53
N GLU A 60 -6.96 -24.23 -3.56
CA GLU A 60 -6.24 -25.21 -2.74
C GLU A 60 -5.70 -26.37 -3.59
N ILE A 61 -6.51 -26.87 -4.52
CA ILE A 61 -6.10 -27.90 -5.50
C ILE A 61 -4.96 -27.38 -6.38
N ALA A 62 -5.05 -26.15 -6.88
CA ALA A 62 -4.01 -25.54 -7.70
C ALA A 62 -2.68 -25.41 -6.92
N LEU A 63 -2.71 -24.92 -5.67
CA LEU A 63 -1.50 -24.84 -4.84
C LEU A 63 -0.91 -26.22 -4.51
N GLY A 64 -1.76 -27.22 -4.28
CA GLY A 64 -1.33 -28.61 -4.10
C GLY A 64 -0.60 -29.13 -5.34
N ARG A 65 -1.18 -28.92 -6.53
CA ARG A 65 -0.59 -29.32 -7.81
C ARG A 65 0.72 -28.59 -8.10
N LEU A 66 0.79 -27.30 -7.82
CA LEU A 66 2.02 -26.52 -7.95
C LEU A 66 3.11 -27.05 -7.02
N ASN A 67 2.76 -27.38 -5.76
CA ASN A 67 3.71 -27.97 -4.82
C ASN A 67 4.26 -29.30 -5.34
N GLU A 68 3.44 -30.19 -5.90
CA GLU A 68 3.91 -31.43 -6.53
C GLU A 68 4.96 -31.18 -7.62
N ILE A 69 4.70 -30.22 -8.52
CA ILE A 69 5.62 -29.82 -9.60
C ILE A 69 6.95 -29.31 -9.01
N ILE A 70 6.87 -28.48 -7.96
CA ILE A 70 8.05 -27.94 -7.26
C ILE A 70 8.87 -29.06 -6.61
N GLN A 71 8.23 -30.03 -5.96
CA GLN A 71 8.94 -31.17 -5.35
C GLN A 71 9.62 -32.04 -6.41
N MET A 72 8.97 -32.25 -7.57
CA MET A 72 9.58 -32.97 -8.69
C MET A 72 10.79 -32.22 -9.25
N TRP A 73 10.64 -30.92 -9.52
CA TRP A 73 11.74 -30.07 -9.98
C TRP A 73 12.91 -30.09 -8.98
N MET A 74 12.65 -29.97 -7.68
CA MET A 74 13.72 -29.95 -6.68
C MET A 74 14.49 -31.28 -6.60
N ARG A 75 13.80 -32.41 -6.81
CA ARG A 75 14.46 -33.73 -6.92
C ARG A 75 15.36 -33.80 -8.15
N GLU A 76 14.90 -33.33 -9.30
CA GLU A 76 15.70 -33.28 -10.53
C GLU A 76 16.94 -32.40 -10.37
N VAL A 77 16.81 -31.24 -9.71
CA VAL A 77 17.94 -30.36 -9.38
C VAL A 77 18.93 -31.08 -8.44
N ALA A 78 18.44 -31.72 -7.38
CA ALA A 78 19.31 -32.46 -6.46
C ALA A 78 20.12 -33.55 -7.17
N VAL A 79 19.48 -34.35 -8.03
CA VAL A 79 20.15 -35.37 -8.84
C VAL A 79 21.17 -34.75 -9.80
N ALA A 80 20.81 -33.67 -10.49
CA ALA A 80 21.70 -32.98 -11.42
C ALA A 80 22.95 -32.39 -10.73
N LYS A 81 22.82 -31.99 -9.46
CA LYS A 81 23.93 -31.48 -8.64
C LYS A 81 24.64 -32.60 -7.85
N GLY A 82 24.31 -33.88 -8.09
CA GLY A 82 24.99 -35.04 -7.50
C GLY A 82 24.67 -35.28 -6.01
N ILE A 83 23.53 -34.78 -5.53
CA ILE A 83 23.09 -34.90 -4.13
C ILE A 83 22.30 -36.20 -3.97
N SER A 84 22.76 -37.08 -3.08
CA SER A 84 22.04 -38.30 -2.75
C SER A 84 20.82 -37.99 -1.88
N LEU A 85 19.67 -38.55 -2.28
CA LEU A 85 18.40 -38.45 -1.57
C LEU A 85 18.13 -39.70 -0.69
N GLU A 86 19.15 -40.51 -0.42
CA GLU A 86 19.01 -41.76 0.34
C GLU A 86 18.59 -41.52 1.80
N GLY A 87 17.29 -41.69 2.05
CA GLY A 87 16.63 -41.65 3.36
C GLY A 87 15.10 -41.84 3.30
N ASP A 88 14.54 -41.98 2.10
CA ASP A 88 13.12 -41.73 1.81
C ASP A 88 12.29 -43.01 1.51
N SER A 89 12.79 -44.19 1.91
CA SER A 89 12.10 -45.48 1.73
C SER A 89 11.78 -46.14 3.07
N ASN A 90 10.56 -45.96 3.61
CA ASN A 90 9.88 -47.02 4.36
C ASN A 90 8.37 -46.77 4.64
N THR A 91 7.58 -47.79 4.26
CA THR A 91 6.31 -48.33 4.82
C THR A 91 5.02 -47.50 4.87
N MET A 92 4.01 -48.00 4.13
CA MET A 92 2.58 -47.69 4.23
C MET A 92 1.92 -48.46 5.40
N GLU A 93 1.10 -47.81 6.23
CA GLU A 93 -0.16 -48.37 6.79
C GLU A 93 -0.99 -47.26 7.48
N GLY A 94 -2.32 -47.37 7.40
CA GLY A 94 -3.28 -46.25 7.53
C GLY A 94 -3.71 -45.80 8.93
N GLY A 95 -4.39 -44.64 8.97
CA GLY A 95 -5.06 -44.11 10.18
C GLY A 95 -5.70 -42.74 9.97
N ASN A 96 -6.89 -42.55 10.53
CA ASN A 96 -7.92 -41.54 10.22
C ASN A 96 -7.65 -40.11 10.76
N ALA A 97 -8.37 -39.14 10.19
CA ALA A 97 -8.19 -37.69 10.19
C ALA A 97 -8.63 -36.91 11.46
N GLY A 98 -8.04 -35.71 11.65
CA GLY A 98 -8.53 -34.66 12.56
C GLY A 98 -7.65 -33.39 12.69
N GLY A 99 -7.92 -32.37 11.87
CA GLY A 99 -7.92 -30.92 12.20
C GLY A 99 -6.61 -30.15 12.51
N GLY A 100 -6.29 -29.15 11.67
CA GLY A 100 -5.87 -27.83 12.20
C GLY A 100 -4.43 -27.35 11.99
N ALA A 101 -3.90 -27.38 10.76
CA ALA A 101 -2.90 -26.46 10.21
C ALA A 101 -2.79 -26.78 8.72
N TYR A 102 -2.73 -25.80 7.82
CA TYR A 102 -2.38 -26.06 6.42
C TYR A 102 -0.88 -26.35 6.32
N SER A 103 -0.52 -27.51 6.87
CA SER A 103 0.60 -28.36 6.49
C SER A 103 -0.06 -29.54 5.80
N SER A 104 0.09 -29.63 4.48
CA SER A 104 -0.33 -30.78 3.69
C SER A 104 0.46 -32.02 4.14
N SER A 105 -0.14 -32.82 5.02
CA SER A 105 0.26 -34.20 5.23
C SER A 105 -0.98 -35.07 5.34
N SER A 106 -1.35 -35.73 4.24
CA SER A 106 -1.77 -37.12 4.29
C SER A 106 -1.62 -37.79 2.93
N GLY A 107 -0.80 -38.84 2.85
CA GLY A 107 -0.91 -39.88 1.83
C GLY A 107 0.25 -40.06 0.86
N ASN A 108 1.38 -40.56 1.37
CA ASN A 108 2.46 -41.27 0.65
C ASN A 108 3.24 -40.55 -0.46
N SER A 109 4.30 -39.88 -0.04
CA SER A 109 5.65 -40.29 -0.46
C SER A 109 6.60 -39.92 0.66
N SER A 110 7.28 -40.92 1.24
CA SER A 110 8.33 -40.74 2.25
C SER A 110 9.58 -40.06 1.69
N GLY A 111 9.46 -39.36 0.56
CA GLY A 111 10.39 -38.40 -0.02
C GLY A 111 10.36 -37.10 0.75
N GLY A 112 11.10 -36.93 1.84
CA GLY A 112 10.98 -35.73 2.68
C GLY A 112 11.14 -34.45 1.85
N SER A 113 10.20 -33.52 1.99
CA SER A 113 10.06 -32.32 1.15
C SER A 113 11.40 -31.58 1.00
N LEU A 114 11.79 -31.27 -0.25
CA LEU A 114 13.10 -30.66 -0.55
C LEU A 114 13.04 -29.14 -0.70
N ALA A 115 11.82 -28.61 -0.82
CA ALA A 115 11.51 -27.19 -0.92
C ALA A 115 10.24 -26.89 -0.13
N ALA A 116 10.04 -25.64 0.27
CA ALA A 116 8.80 -25.19 0.88
C ALA A 116 8.08 -24.19 -0.04
N LEU A 117 6.77 -24.39 -0.24
CA LEU A 117 5.90 -23.44 -0.94
C LEU A 117 5.07 -22.67 0.08
N TYR A 118 5.15 -21.35 0.05
CA TYR A 118 4.37 -20.45 0.89
C TYR A 118 3.50 -19.55 0.03
N ALA A 119 2.24 -19.37 0.42
CA ALA A 119 1.44 -18.27 -0.09
C ALA A 119 1.60 -17.05 0.85
N PHE A 120 1.59 -15.84 0.28
CA PHE A 120 1.61 -14.59 1.04
C PHE A 120 0.56 -13.60 0.53
N GLY A 121 0.75 -12.30 0.79
CA GLY A 121 -0.13 -11.26 0.26
C GLY A 121 -1.59 -11.36 0.76
N SER A 122 -2.54 -10.91 -0.07
CA SER A 122 -3.96 -10.91 0.31
C SER A 122 -4.54 -12.30 0.54
N PHE A 123 -4.05 -13.30 -0.18
CA PHE A 123 -4.50 -14.67 -0.05
C PHE A 123 -4.17 -15.20 1.35
N ARG A 124 -2.91 -15.11 1.77
CA ARG A 124 -2.49 -15.53 3.12
C ARG A 124 -3.14 -14.72 4.24
N LEU A 125 -3.40 -13.42 4.00
CA LEU A 125 -4.16 -12.59 4.94
C LEU A 125 -5.64 -13.01 5.07
N GLY A 126 -6.19 -13.74 4.10
CA GLY A 126 -7.61 -14.11 4.03
C GLY A 126 -8.52 -12.95 3.63
N VAL A 127 -7.99 -12.00 2.85
CA VAL A 127 -8.69 -10.78 2.38
C VAL A 127 -8.65 -10.62 0.86
N HIS A 128 -8.40 -11.71 0.14
CA HIS A 128 -8.57 -11.82 -1.31
C HIS A 128 -10.05 -11.98 -1.67
N GLY A 129 -10.39 -11.62 -2.90
CA GLY A 129 -11.71 -11.84 -3.48
C GLY A 129 -11.65 -12.76 -4.70
N PRO A 130 -12.78 -12.99 -5.37
CA PRO A 130 -12.85 -13.79 -6.58
C PRO A 130 -11.85 -13.31 -7.64
N GLY A 131 -11.18 -14.26 -8.29
CA GLY A 131 -10.19 -13.96 -9.34
C GLY A 131 -8.94 -13.20 -8.87
N ALA A 132 -8.73 -13.02 -7.56
CA ALA A 132 -7.49 -12.42 -7.06
C ALA A 132 -6.26 -13.28 -7.41
N ASP A 133 -5.13 -12.62 -7.58
CA ASP A 133 -3.82 -13.23 -7.79
C ASP A 133 -3.34 -14.02 -6.55
N MET A 134 -2.54 -15.05 -6.81
CA MET A 134 -1.85 -15.82 -5.78
C MET A 134 -0.37 -15.46 -5.74
N ASP A 135 0.00 -14.70 -4.71
CA ASP A 135 1.39 -14.42 -4.35
C ASP A 135 2.02 -15.65 -3.69
N THR A 136 3.03 -16.25 -4.33
CA THR A 136 3.69 -17.46 -3.85
C THR A 136 5.20 -17.33 -3.76
N LEU A 137 5.80 -18.01 -2.79
CA LEU A 137 7.23 -18.06 -2.53
C LEU A 137 7.67 -19.51 -2.42
N ILE A 138 8.62 -19.89 -3.25
CA ILE A 138 9.39 -21.11 -3.11
C ILE A 138 10.63 -20.81 -2.27
N VAL A 139 10.86 -21.62 -1.25
CA VAL A 139 12.08 -21.60 -0.45
C VAL A 139 12.87 -22.87 -0.73
N GLY A 140 14.08 -22.70 -1.25
CA GLY A 140 14.96 -23.79 -1.67
C GLY A 140 16.30 -23.82 -0.91
N PRO A 141 17.03 -24.94 -1.00
CA PRO A 141 18.34 -25.12 -0.37
C PRO A 141 19.47 -24.45 -1.17
N ARG A 142 20.66 -24.36 -0.57
CA ARG A 142 21.82 -23.62 -1.10
C ARG A 142 22.35 -24.08 -2.46
N TYR A 143 22.03 -25.30 -2.87
CA TYR A 143 22.53 -25.88 -4.12
C TYR A 143 21.61 -25.61 -5.31
N CYS A 144 20.39 -25.11 -5.07
CA CYS A 144 19.41 -24.78 -6.09
C CYS A 144 19.51 -23.28 -6.37
N ASP A 145 20.10 -22.89 -7.49
CA ASP A 145 20.40 -21.49 -7.79
C ASP A 145 19.31 -20.79 -8.59
N ARG A 146 19.25 -19.46 -8.46
CA ARG A 146 18.15 -18.67 -9.05
C ARG A 146 18.19 -18.67 -10.59
N THR A 147 19.38 -18.64 -11.19
CA THR A 147 19.54 -18.41 -12.62
C THR A 147 19.37 -19.70 -13.42
N GLU A 148 20.12 -20.74 -13.08
CA GLU A 148 20.06 -22.02 -13.78
C GLU A 148 18.87 -22.87 -13.35
N ASP A 149 18.54 -22.91 -12.05
CA ASP A 149 17.50 -23.81 -11.55
C ASP A 149 16.11 -23.19 -11.56
N PHE A 150 15.93 -22.00 -10.95
CA PHE A 150 14.62 -21.36 -10.88
C PHE A 150 14.18 -20.74 -12.21
N PHE A 151 14.99 -19.85 -12.81
CA PHE A 151 14.67 -19.26 -14.12
C PHE A 151 15.03 -20.14 -15.32
N GLY A 152 15.81 -21.20 -15.13
CA GLY A 152 16.14 -22.17 -16.17
C GLY A 152 15.29 -23.43 -16.07
N ARG A 153 15.67 -24.37 -15.19
CA ARG A 153 15.06 -25.71 -15.11
C ARG A 153 13.57 -25.70 -14.74
N LEU A 154 13.15 -24.90 -13.75
CA LEU A 154 11.74 -24.79 -13.36
C LEU A 154 10.92 -24.10 -14.46
N TYR A 155 11.45 -23.02 -15.03
CA TYR A 155 10.78 -22.32 -16.13
C TYR A 155 10.53 -23.27 -17.32
N ALA A 156 11.55 -24.01 -17.77
CA ALA A 156 11.41 -24.98 -18.85
C ALA A 156 10.40 -26.09 -18.52
N LYS A 157 10.31 -26.52 -17.25
CA LYS A 157 9.29 -27.47 -16.80
C LYS A 157 7.88 -26.88 -16.87
N LEU A 158 7.70 -25.62 -16.46
CA LEU A 158 6.41 -24.92 -16.56
C LEU A 158 6.02 -24.69 -18.03
N GLU A 159 6.98 -24.41 -18.90
CA GLU A 159 6.77 -24.24 -20.34
C GLU A 159 6.27 -25.56 -20.98
N GLN A 160 6.84 -26.71 -20.61
CA GLN A 160 6.32 -28.02 -21.06
C GLN A 160 4.87 -28.26 -20.63
N LEU A 161 4.46 -27.72 -19.47
CA LEU A 161 3.09 -27.82 -18.96
C LEU A 161 2.12 -26.80 -19.60
N SER A 162 2.63 -25.95 -20.48
CA SER A 162 1.83 -25.03 -21.32
C SER A 162 1.50 -25.59 -22.70
N GLU A 163 2.03 -26.77 -23.03
CA GLU A 163 1.82 -27.43 -24.32
C GLU A 163 0.79 -28.57 -24.24
N GLY A 164 -0.02 -28.72 -25.30
CA GLY A 164 -0.94 -29.86 -25.47
C GLY A 164 -2.38 -29.61 -25.00
N PRO A 165 -3.28 -30.59 -25.20
CA PRO A 165 -4.71 -30.47 -24.88
C PRO A 165 -5.01 -30.43 -23.37
N ASP A 166 -4.09 -30.92 -22.54
CA ASP A 166 -4.19 -30.96 -21.08
C ASP A 166 -3.31 -29.88 -20.42
N ALA A 167 -3.00 -28.79 -21.13
CA ALA A 167 -2.18 -27.70 -20.61
C ALA A 167 -2.82 -27.09 -19.34
N ILE A 168 -1.98 -26.87 -18.32
CA ILE A 168 -2.39 -26.30 -17.02
C ILE A 168 -1.69 -24.98 -16.71
N VAL A 169 -0.74 -24.58 -17.57
CA VAL A 169 0.00 -23.32 -17.52
C VAL A 169 -0.34 -22.51 -18.76
N GLU A 170 -0.69 -21.25 -18.58
CA GLU A 170 -0.89 -20.26 -19.63
C GLU A 170 -0.16 -18.98 -19.22
N GLU A 171 0.00 -18.03 -20.17
CA GLU A 171 0.60 -16.71 -19.93
C GLU A 171 1.96 -16.72 -19.16
N LEU A 172 2.79 -17.74 -19.36
CA LEU A 172 4.07 -17.89 -18.67
C LEU A 172 5.06 -16.79 -19.08
N HIS A 173 5.61 -16.06 -18.10
CA HIS A 173 6.56 -14.99 -18.33
C HIS A 173 7.54 -14.81 -17.15
N ALA A 174 8.84 -14.81 -17.42
CA ALA A 174 9.88 -14.55 -16.42
C ALA A 174 10.33 -13.09 -16.41
N VAL A 175 10.52 -12.52 -15.22
CA VAL A 175 11.03 -11.15 -15.02
C VAL A 175 12.23 -11.18 -14.05
N PRO A 176 13.42 -11.61 -14.50
CA PRO A 176 14.59 -11.77 -13.64
C PRO A 176 15.16 -10.43 -13.14
N ASP A 177 15.03 -9.36 -13.93
CA ASP A 177 15.59 -8.03 -13.62
C ASP A 177 14.66 -7.14 -12.79
N ALA A 178 13.53 -7.67 -12.30
CA ALA A 178 12.65 -6.95 -11.40
C ALA A 178 13.32 -6.69 -10.04
N ASN A 179 12.84 -5.67 -9.31
CA ASN A 179 13.34 -5.43 -7.94
C ASN A 179 13.16 -6.64 -7.01
N VAL A 180 12.11 -7.43 -7.25
CA VAL A 180 11.94 -8.77 -6.70
C VAL A 180 11.76 -9.71 -7.90
N PRO A 181 12.75 -10.54 -8.24
CA PRO A 181 12.67 -11.43 -9.39
C PRO A 181 11.49 -12.40 -9.26
N VAL A 182 10.72 -12.55 -10.34
CA VAL A 182 9.43 -13.27 -10.34
C VAL A 182 9.21 -14.03 -11.65
N ILE A 183 8.56 -15.19 -11.59
CA ILE A 183 7.90 -15.83 -12.72
C ILE A 183 6.40 -15.61 -12.57
N LYS A 184 5.75 -15.08 -13.61
CA LYS A 184 4.31 -14.86 -13.68
C LYS A 184 3.70 -15.92 -14.59
N LEU A 185 2.56 -16.47 -14.20
CA LEU A 185 1.83 -17.44 -15.01
C LEU A 185 0.34 -17.43 -14.64
N PHE A 186 -0.49 -17.81 -15.60
CA PHE A 186 -1.87 -18.19 -15.36
C PHE A 186 -1.92 -19.71 -15.17
N PHE A 187 -2.19 -20.16 -13.95
CA PHE A 187 -2.09 -21.56 -13.55
C PHE A 187 -3.44 -22.08 -13.08
N MET A 188 -3.97 -23.10 -13.77
CA MET A 188 -5.26 -23.74 -13.44
C MET A 188 -6.41 -22.73 -13.20
N GLY A 189 -6.47 -21.66 -13.98
CA GLY A 189 -7.53 -20.64 -13.87
C GLY A 189 -7.19 -19.41 -13.01
N TYR A 190 -5.96 -19.30 -12.49
CA TYR A 190 -5.58 -18.22 -11.58
C TYR A 190 -4.25 -17.56 -11.98
N ASP A 191 -4.19 -16.24 -11.90
CA ASP A 191 -2.93 -15.50 -11.94
C ASP A 191 -2.05 -15.84 -10.73
N LEU A 192 -0.79 -16.17 -10.99
CA LEU A 192 0.17 -16.60 -9.99
C LEU A 192 1.50 -15.88 -10.17
N ASP A 193 1.98 -15.28 -9.07
CA ASP A 193 3.31 -14.68 -8.96
C ASP A 193 4.19 -15.65 -8.15
N LEU A 194 5.21 -16.23 -8.81
CA LEU A 194 6.12 -17.18 -8.22
C LEU A 194 7.46 -16.52 -7.91
N LEU A 195 7.74 -16.36 -6.62
CA LEU A 195 9.02 -15.90 -6.10
C LEU A 195 9.89 -17.07 -5.66
N TYR A 196 11.20 -16.84 -5.58
CA TYR A 196 12.15 -17.82 -5.09
C TYR A 196 13.07 -17.21 -4.05
N ALA A 197 13.40 -17.95 -2.99
CA ALA A 197 14.43 -17.61 -2.02
C ALA A 197 15.35 -18.81 -1.81
N GLN A 198 16.64 -18.60 -2.03
CA GLN A 198 17.68 -19.59 -1.76
C GLN A 198 18.17 -19.40 -0.33
N LEU A 199 18.01 -20.42 0.52
CA LEU A 199 18.54 -20.40 1.88
C LEU A 199 19.95 -20.99 1.93
N ALA A 200 20.75 -20.52 2.89
CA ALA A 200 22.08 -21.04 3.16
C ALA A 200 22.05 -22.37 3.95
N VAL A 201 21.15 -23.29 3.60
CA VAL A 201 20.97 -24.61 4.24
C VAL A 201 21.11 -25.74 3.22
N ASP A 202 21.56 -26.91 3.66
CA ASP A 202 21.70 -28.08 2.80
C ASP A 202 20.35 -28.77 2.51
N ARG A 203 19.40 -28.68 3.44
CA ARG A 203 18.04 -29.20 3.28
C ARG A 203 17.03 -28.25 3.88
N VAL A 204 15.94 -28.00 3.16
CA VAL A 204 14.78 -27.27 3.68
C VAL A 204 13.87 -28.26 4.40
N GLN A 205 13.44 -27.95 5.61
CA GLN A 205 12.48 -28.74 6.39
C GLN A 205 11.21 -27.91 6.60
N PRO A 206 10.21 -28.00 5.71
CA PRO A 206 9.04 -27.12 5.77
C PRO A 206 8.27 -27.19 7.09
N GLU A 207 8.29 -28.34 7.78
CA GLU A 207 7.55 -28.57 9.02
C GLU A 207 8.13 -27.78 10.21
N THR A 208 9.42 -27.49 10.17
CA THR A 208 10.15 -26.80 11.26
C THR A 208 10.65 -25.41 10.87
N LEU A 209 10.53 -25.03 9.59
CA LEU A 209 11.02 -23.76 9.07
C LEU A 209 10.14 -22.59 9.55
N ASP A 210 10.66 -21.81 10.49
CA ASP A 210 10.09 -20.52 10.89
C ASP A 210 10.71 -19.40 10.06
N LEU A 211 9.96 -18.91 9.06
CA LEU A 211 10.42 -17.81 8.22
C LEU A 211 10.64 -16.51 8.97
N ASP A 212 10.13 -16.34 10.19
CA ASP A 212 10.40 -15.14 11.01
C ASP A 212 11.80 -15.13 11.64
N ASP A 213 12.49 -16.27 11.71
CA ASP A 213 13.86 -16.33 12.22
C ASP A 213 14.79 -15.48 11.33
N ILE A 214 15.33 -14.41 11.91
CA ILE A 214 16.24 -13.48 11.25
C ILE A 214 17.55 -14.18 10.86
N SER A 215 17.93 -15.26 11.56
CA SER A 215 19.14 -16.03 11.26
C SER A 215 19.13 -16.62 9.85
N LEU A 216 17.94 -16.89 9.29
CA LEU A 216 17.76 -17.37 7.90
C LEU A 216 18.23 -16.36 6.85
N LEU A 217 18.35 -15.08 7.20
CA LEU A 217 18.83 -14.02 6.32
C LEU A 217 20.36 -13.95 6.23
N ARG A 218 21.08 -14.82 6.97
CA ARG A 218 22.54 -14.87 6.94
C ARG A 218 23.01 -15.57 5.67
N SER A 219 24.00 -14.96 5.02
CA SER A 219 24.70 -15.55 3.87
C SER A 219 23.80 -15.88 2.67
N ILE A 220 22.71 -15.13 2.48
CA ILE A 220 21.84 -15.21 1.30
C ILE A 220 21.91 -13.91 0.50
N ASP A 221 21.55 -13.97 -0.78
CA ASP A 221 21.59 -12.82 -1.68
C ASP A 221 20.44 -11.81 -1.44
N GLU A 222 20.63 -10.58 -1.92
CA GLU A 222 19.65 -9.50 -1.75
C GLU A 222 18.29 -9.84 -2.37
N ALA A 223 18.24 -10.56 -3.50
CA ALA A 223 16.98 -10.95 -4.12
C ALA A 223 16.23 -11.96 -3.24
N SER A 224 16.92 -12.94 -2.65
CA SER A 224 16.33 -13.87 -1.67
C SER A 224 15.80 -13.15 -0.42
N ILE A 225 16.53 -12.17 0.12
CA ILE A 225 16.05 -11.34 1.24
C ILE A 225 14.76 -10.61 0.86
N LYS A 226 14.70 -10.00 -0.32
CA LYS A 226 13.50 -9.30 -0.81
C LYS A 226 12.33 -10.25 -1.04
N SER A 227 12.58 -11.43 -1.62
CA SER A 227 11.54 -12.45 -1.85
C SER A 227 10.95 -13.00 -0.55
N LEU A 228 11.77 -13.17 0.51
CA LEU A 228 11.29 -13.56 1.85
C LEU A 228 10.46 -12.46 2.53
N GLY A 229 10.72 -11.19 2.19
CA GLY A 229 10.12 -10.03 2.85
C GLY A 229 8.60 -9.99 2.77
N GLY A 230 8.00 -10.44 1.67
CA GLY A 230 6.54 -10.51 1.49
C GLY A 230 5.89 -11.43 2.51
N THR A 231 6.34 -12.69 2.55
CA THR A 231 5.82 -13.73 3.47
C THR A 231 6.03 -13.34 4.94
N ARG A 232 7.26 -12.93 5.29
CA ARG A 232 7.60 -12.47 6.66
C ARG A 232 6.73 -11.30 7.10
N THR A 233 6.48 -10.34 6.21
CA THR A 233 5.62 -9.18 6.52
C THR A 233 4.18 -9.59 6.76
N THR A 234 3.61 -10.43 5.89
CA THR A 234 2.23 -10.90 6.01
C THR A 234 2.02 -11.69 7.31
N ASP A 235 2.91 -12.63 7.62
CA ASP A 235 2.81 -13.42 8.84
C ASP A 235 2.96 -12.54 10.08
N GLN A 236 3.90 -11.58 10.10
CA GLN A 236 4.02 -10.60 11.19
C GLN A 236 2.75 -9.77 11.38
N ILE A 237 2.09 -9.31 10.31
CA ILE A 237 0.83 -8.56 10.41
C ILE A 237 -0.26 -9.42 11.09
N LEU A 238 -0.44 -10.66 10.65
CA LEU A 238 -1.40 -11.59 11.28
C LEU A 238 -1.05 -11.86 12.74
N LYS A 239 0.24 -12.03 13.03
CA LYS A 239 0.77 -12.24 14.38
C LYS A 239 0.58 -11.02 15.29
N LEU A 240 0.43 -9.81 14.74
CA LEU A 240 0.34 -8.54 15.47
C LEU A 240 -1.08 -7.97 15.54
N ALA A 241 -2.05 -8.54 14.82
CA ALA A 241 -3.47 -8.19 14.88
C ALA A 241 -4.17 -8.96 16.02
N PRO A 242 -4.71 -8.29 17.06
CA PRO A 242 -5.28 -8.97 18.23
C PRO A 242 -6.49 -9.87 17.95
N ASN A 243 -7.34 -9.48 16.99
CA ASN A 243 -8.50 -10.25 16.55
C ASN A 243 -8.45 -10.43 15.02
N PRO A 244 -8.01 -11.59 14.50
CA PRO A 244 -7.86 -11.83 13.07
C PRO A 244 -9.17 -11.70 12.27
N GLU A 245 -10.31 -12.08 12.85
CA GLU A 245 -11.61 -12.04 12.17
C GLU A 245 -12.07 -10.59 11.97
N SER A 246 -12.07 -9.79 13.04
CA SER A 246 -12.43 -8.38 12.96
C SER A 246 -11.45 -7.58 12.11
N PHE A 247 -10.15 -7.92 12.16
CA PHE A 247 -9.12 -7.37 11.28
C PHE A 247 -9.43 -7.65 9.80
N ARG A 248 -9.76 -8.88 9.43
CA ARG A 248 -10.06 -9.25 8.03
C ARG A 248 -11.26 -8.50 7.47
N ILE A 249 -12.37 -8.43 8.23
CA ILE A 249 -13.57 -7.69 7.79
C ILE A 249 -13.27 -6.20 7.65
N CYS A 250 -12.58 -5.60 8.62
CA CYS A 250 -12.16 -4.20 8.56
C CYS A 250 -11.27 -3.94 7.33
N LEU A 251 -10.25 -4.78 7.10
CA LEU A 251 -9.34 -4.63 5.96
C LEU A 251 -10.05 -4.81 4.62
N ARG A 252 -11.00 -5.77 4.51
CA ARG A 252 -11.83 -5.93 3.31
C ARG A 252 -12.62 -4.67 3.00
N PHE A 253 -13.25 -4.06 4.00
CA PHE A 253 -13.96 -2.79 3.84
C PHE A 253 -13.04 -1.66 3.40
N LEU A 254 -11.87 -1.51 4.03
CA LEU A 254 -10.91 -0.46 3.67
C LEU A 254 -10.36 -0.63 2.24
N LYS A 255 -10.15 -1.87 1.78
CA LYS A 255 -9.79 -2.16 0.38
C LYS A 255 -10.90 -1.74 -0.58
N LEU A 256 -12.15 -2.10 -0.29
CA LEU A 256 -13.31 -1.69 -1.09
C LEU A 256 -13.44 -0.16 -1.14
N TYR A 257 -13.37 0.49 0.02
CA TYR A 257 -13.39 1.95 0.16
C TYR A 257 -12.31 2.61 -0.71
N ALA A 258 -11.06 2.20 -0.56
CA ALA A 258 -9.93 2.76 -1.30
C ALA A 258 -10.06 2.57 -2.82
N ALA A 259 -10.57 1.40 -3.25
CA ALA A 259 -10.82 1.12 -4.66
C ALA A 259 -11.94 2.00 -5.23
N ARG A 260 -13.07 2.14 -4.51
CA ARG A 260 -14.21 2.99 -4.92
C ARG A 260 -13.84 4.47 -4.94
N ARG A 261 -13.04 4.92 -3.97
CA ARG A 261 -12.56 6.30 -3.90
C ARG A 261 -11.37 6.59 -4.82
N GLY A 262 -10.83 5.57 -5.49
CA GLY A 262 -9.87 5.72 -6.58
C GLY A 262 -8.43 6.02 -6.14
N PHE A 263 -8.03 5.55 -4.96
CA PHE A 263 -6.65 5.70 -4.44
C PHE A 263 -6.06 4.39 -3.90
N TYR A 264 -6.36 3.27 -4.57
CA TYR A 264 -5.74 1.96 -4.32
C TYR A 264 -4.72 1.62 -5.41
N SER A 265 -3.48 2.10 -5.28
CA SER A 265 -2.36 1.75 -6.18
C SER A 265 -1.02 2.30 -5.66
N ASN A 266 -0.11 1.43 -5.23
CA ASN A 266 1.24 1.84 -4.83
C ASN A 266 2.09 2.35 -6.02
N LYS A 267 1.82 1.85 -7.23
CA LYS A 267 2.54 2.25 -8.46
C LYS A 267 2.34 3.73 -8.78
N THR A 268 1.13 4.24 -8.57
CA THR A 268 0.78 5.64 -8.83
C THR A 268 1.00 6.57 -7.62
N GLY A 269 1.59 6.07 -6.53
CA GLY A 269 1.91 6.86 -5.34
C GLY A 269 0.81 6.89 -4.27
N PHE A 270 -0.21 6.04 -4.38
CA PHE A 270 -1.19 5.81 -3.30
C PHE A 270 -0.84 4.57 -2.49
N LEU A 271 -1.79 4.06 -1.69
CA LEU A 271 -1.61 2.90 -0.84
C LEU A 271 -1.98 1.61 -1.59
N GLY A 272 -1.12 0.60 -1.51
CA GLY A 272 -1.41 -0.79 -1.91
C GLY A 272 -1.84 -1.67 -0.73
N GLY A 273 -2.08 -2.95 -1.00
CA GLY A 273 -2.70 -3.88 -0.03
C GLY A 273 -1.95 -3.99 1.30
N VAL A 274 -0.61 -4.10 1.27
CA VAL A 274 0.21 -4.18 2.50
C VAL A 274 0.12 -2.90 3.34
N ASN A 275 0.02 -1.72 2.71
CA ASN A 275 -0.07 -0.46 3.43
C ASN A 275 -1.39 -0.39 4.21
N TRP A 276 -2.50 -0.74 3.57
CA TRP A 276 -3.81 -0.83 4.21
C TRP A 276 -3.85 -1.88 5.32
N ALA A 277 -3.20 -3.03 5.13
CA ALA A 277 -3.10 -4.07 6.14
C ALA A 277 -2.34 -3.59 7.39
N ILE A 278 -1.24 -2.86 7.23
CA ILE A 278 -0.48 -2.29 8.34
C ILE A 278 -1.32 -1.22 9.07
N LEU A 279 -1.98 -0.31 8.35
CA LEU A 279 -2.83 0.71 8.99
C LEU A 279 -3.99 0.07 9.76
N ALA A 280 -4.66 -0.93 9.18
CA ALA A 280 -5.75 -1.66 9.83
C ALA A 280 -5.25 -2.39 11.09
N ALA A 281 -4.13 -3.11 11.00
CA ALA A 281 -3.54 -3.79 12.15
C ALA A 281 -3.14 -2.83 13.27
N CYS A 282 -2.63 -1.64 12.93
CA CYS A 282 -2.32 -0.58 13.90
C CYS A 282 -3.58 -0.15 14.68
N VAL A 283 -4.69 0.07 13.98
CA VAL A 283 -5.97 0.42 14.62
C VAL A 283 -6.51 -0.74 15.46
N CYS A 284 -6.35 -1.99 15.00
CA CYS A 284 -6.67 -3.17 15.79
C CYS A 284 -5.85 -3.24 17.10
N GLN A 285 -4.56 -2.85 17.09
CA GLN A 285 -3.77 -2.79 18.32
C GLN A 285 -4.25 -1.71 19.30
N LEU A 286 -4.74 -0.57 18.79
CA LEU A 286 -5.32 0.51 19.59
C LEU A 286 -6.70 0.14 20.18
N TYR A 287 -7.46 -0.72 19.49
CA TYR A 287 -8.81 -1.15 19.87
C TYR A 287 -8.95 -2.70 19.82
N PRO A 288 -8.20 -3.45 20.65
CA PRO A 288 -8.00 -4.90 20.51
C PRO A 288 -9.26 -5.76 20.68
N LYS A 289 -10.30 -5.24 21.34
CA LYS A 289 -11.56 -5.94 21.60
C LYS A 289 -12.72 -5.43 20.74
N ALA A 290 -12.50 -4.46 19.87
CA ALA A 290 -13.57 -3.85 19.08
C ALA A 290 -14.05 -4.77 17.93
N SER A 291 -15.33 -4.65 17.57
CA SER A 291 -15.91 -5.28 16.37
C SER A 291 -15.41 -4.60 15.09
N ALA A 292 -15.57 -5.27 13.95
CA ALA A 292 -15.10 -4.75 12.66
C ALA A 292 -15.76 -3.39 12.29
N SER A 293 -17.05 -3.22 12.54
CA SER A 293 -17.75 -1.94 12.31
C SER A 293 -17.14 -0.80 13.15
N THR A 294 -16.87 -1.07 14.42
CA THR A 294 -16.23 -0.11 15.34
C THR A 294 -14.81 0.20 14.88
N LEU A 295 -14.04 -0.80 14.44
CA LEU A 295 -12.68 -0.62 13.91
C LEU A 295 -12.67 0.26 12.66
N ILE A 296 -13.63 0.13 11.75
CA ILE A 296 -13.73 0.99 10.56
C ILE A 296 -13.97 2.45 10.96
N VAL A 297 -14.90 2.70 11.88
CA VAL A 297 -15.17 4.06 12.39
C VAL A 297 -13.95 4.65 13.10
N LYS A 298 -13.30 3.86 13.98
CA LYS A 298 -12.09 4.29 14.68
C LYS A 298 -10.91 4.46 13.73
N PHE A 299 -10.82 3.70 12.64
CA PHE A 299 -9.79 3.86 11.63
C PHE A 299 -9.81 5.27 11.05
N PHE A 300 -10.97 5.74 10.56
CA PHE A 300 -11.06 7.08 9.99
C PHE A 300 -10.79 8.17 11.02
N ARG A 301 -11.19 7.97 12.27
CA ARG A 301 -10.88 8.90 13.37
C ARG A 301 -9.38 9.01 13.64
N VAL A 302 -8.68 7.86 13.72
CA VAL A 302 -7.24 7.81 14.00
C VAL A 302 -6.44 8.35 12.81
N ILE A 303 -6.70 7.85 11.60
CA ILE A 303 -5.87 8.12 10.42
C ILE A 303 -6.08 9.54 9.88
N SER A 304 -7.28 10.10 9.98
CA SER A 304 -7.54 11.50 9.58
C SER A 304 -6.79 12.52 10.44
N LYS A 305 -6.60 12.21 11.74
CA LYS A 305 -5.89 13.04 12.70
C LYS A 305 -4.40 12.68 12.86
N TRP A 306 -3.92 11.65 12.15
CA TRP A 306 -2.55 11.18 12.30
C TRP A 306 -1.53 12.29 11.95
N PRO A 307 -0.53 12.55 12.81
CA PRO A 307 0.41 13.66 12.64
C PRO A 307 1.52 13.31 11.64
N TRP A 308 1.17 13.10 10.37
CA TRP A 308 2.13 12.88 9.28
C TRP A 308 3.20 13.99 9.26
N PRO A 309 4.51 13.67 9.14
CA PRO A 309 5.08 12.39 8.69
C PRO A 309 5.47 11.40 9.80
N LEU A 310 4.87 11.48 11.00
CA LEU A 310 5.14 10.48 12.04
C LEU A 310 4.86 9.05 11.51
N PRO A 311 5.79 8.08 11.67
CA PRO A 311 5.65 6.76 11.07
C PRO A 311 4.59 5.92 11.79
N VAL A 312 3.81 5.16 11.02
CA VAL A 312 2.98 4.06 11.56
C VAL A 312 3.85 2.80 11.69
N ARG A 313 3.85 2.20 12.89
CA ARG A 313 4.62 1.01 13.23
C ARG A 313 3.76 0.03 14.03
N LEU A 314 3.94 -1.27 13.82
CA LEU A 314 3.23 -2.33 14.57
C LEU A 314 4.05 -2.94 15.70
N LYS A 315 5.38 -2.79 15.64
CA LYS A 315 6.34 -3.23 16.66
C LYS A 315 7.59 -2.35 16.63
N GLU A 316 8.49 -2.56 17.58
CA GLU A 316 9.81 -1.93 17.55
C GLU A 316 10.60 -2.35 16.30
N ILE A 317 11.40 -1.42 15.77
CA ILE A 317 12.25 -1.70 14.63
C ILE A 317 13.45 -2.51 15.14
N GLU A 318 13.55 -3.74 14.67
CA GLU A 318 14.64 -4.65 14.99
C GLU A 318 15.92 -4.22 14.27
N HIS A 319 17.06 -4.37 14.93
CA HIS A 319 18.39 -4.14 14.38
C HIS A 319 19.27 -5.35 14.68
N ASP A 320 19.97 -5.86 13.67
CA ASP A 320 20.93 -6.96 13.83
C ASP A 320 22.32 -6.47 13.42
N SER A 321 23.26 -6.49 14.38
CA SER A 321 24.62 -5.98 14.18
C SER A 321 25.49 -6.88 13.31
N VAL A 322 25.12 -8.15 13.14
CA VAL A 322 25.88 -9.13 12.35
C VAL A 322 25.48 -9.02 10.88
N LEU A 323 24.19 -9.01 10.61
CA LEU A 323 23.63 -8.86 9.26
C LEU A 323 23.81 -7.44 8.74
N ASN A 324 23.70 -6.43 9.62
CA ASN A 324 23.86 -5.01 9.32
C ASN A 324 23.10 -4.59 8.05
N LEU A 325 21.90 -5.15 7.84
CA LEU A 325 21.07 -4.81 6.70
C LEU A 325 20.53 -3.40 6.87
N GLN A 326 20.24 -2.80 5.74
CA GLN A 326 19.60 -1.51 5.61
C GLN A 326 18.22 -1.49 6.30
N VAL A 327 18.08 -0.77 7.41
CA VAL A 327 16.79 -0.59 8.11
C VAL A 327 16.32 0.86 8.02
N TRP A 328 15.01 1.07 7.89
CA TRP A 328 14.40 2.41 7.84
C TRP A 328 14.75 3.26 9.08
N GLY A 329 14.98 4.55 8.87
CA GLY A 329 15.34 5.52 9.90
C GLY A 329 16.85 5.72 10.07
N THR A 330 17.66 4.92 9.37
CA THR A 330 19.13 5.02 9.38
C THR A 330 19.70 5.84 8.23
N ARG A 331 18.94 6.08 7.16
CA ARG A 331 19.40 6.79 5.95
C ARG A 331 19.11 8.29 6.00
N MET A 332 20.05 9.06 5.43
CA MET A 332 19.79 10.43 4.98
C MET A 332 18.67 10.42 3.93
N GLY A 333 17.56 11.10 4.21
CA GLY A 333 16.39 11.17 3.32
C GLY A 333 15.14 10.44 3.82
N ASP A 334 15.25 9.52 4.79
CA ASP A 334 14.07 8.92 5.43
C ASP A 334 13.22 10.00 6.13
N ASN A 335 13.86 11.06 6.62
CA ASN A 335 13.21 12.23 7.20
C ASN A 335 12.42 13.10 6.20
N LYS A 336 12.54 12.87 4.89
CA LYS A 336 11.80 13.59 3.84
C LYS A 336 10.55 12.85 3.38
N GLN A 337 10.31 11.64 3.90
CA GLN A 337 9.16 10.83 3.50
C GLN A 337 7.87 11.37 4.14
N LEU A 338 6.81 11.42 3.33
CA LEU A 338 5.61 12.20 3.68
C LEU A 338 4.58 11.42 4.53
N MET A 339 4.48 10.11 4.30
CA MET A 339 3.50 9.25 4.97
C MET A 339 4.10 7.88 5.33
N PRO A 340 5.10 7.79 6.22
CA PRO A 340 5.84 6.55 6.41
C PRO A 340 4.98 5.46 7.07
N ILE A 341 4.87 4.30 6.41
CA ILE A 341 4.18 3.10 6.91
C ILE A 341 5.19 1.96 6.90
N ILE A 342 5.64 1.54 8.07
CA ILE A 342 6.83 0.70 8.20
C ILE A 342 6.45 -0.77 8.26
N THR A 343 7.10 -1.60 7.44
CA THR A 343 6.92 -3.05 7.49
C THR A 343 7.43 -3.59 8.83
N PRO A 344 6.70 -4.52 9.47
CA PRO A 344 7.12 -5.07 10.76
C PRO A 344 8.31 -6.01 10.66
N SER A 345 8.49 -6.74 9.57
CA SER A 345 9.57 -7.73 9.44
C SER A 345 10.94 -7.05 9.26
N TYR A 346 11.99 -7.63 9.88
CA TYR A 346 13.37 -7.22 9.60
C TYR A 346 13.83 -7.72 8.22
N PRO A 347 14.57 -6.89 7.43
CA PRO A 347 14.86 -5.48 7.69
C PRO A 347 13.64 -4.58 7.43
N ALA A 348 13.28 -3.75 8.41
CA ALA A 348 12.08 -2.91 8.31
C ALA A 348 12.28 -1.80 7.28
N MET A 349 11.28 -1.59 6.42
CA MET A 349 11.32 -0.63 5.32
C MET A 349 10.07 0.24 5.31
N ASN A 350 10.17 1.47 4.80
CA ASN A 350 8.97 2.24 4.50
C ASN A 350 8.29 1.67 3.24
N SER A 351 7.06 1.22 3.37
CA SER A 351 6.26 0.64 2.29
C SER A 351 5.52 1.67 1.42
N THR A 352 5.58 2.96 1.77
CA THR A 352 4.89 4.07 1.08
C THR A 352 5.86 5.14 0.55
N PHE A 353 7.07 4.73 0.16
CA PHE A 353 8.09 5.65 -0.36
C PHE A 353 7.70 6.37 -1.67
N ASN A 354 6.64 5.93 -2.35
CA ASN A 354 6.13 6.54 -3.58
C ASN A 354 5.14 7.70 -3.34
N VAL A 355 4.72 7.95 -2.10
CA VAL A 355 3.76 9.02 -1.78
C VAL A 355 4.39 10.39 -2.06
N SER A 356 3.67 11.21 -2.83
CA SER A 356 4.01 12.60 -3.18
C SER A 356 3.14 13.60 -2.41
N GLU A 357 3.38 14.90 -2.56
CA GLU A 357 2.53 15.91 -1.90
C GLU A 357 1.07 15.83 -2.39
N SER A 358 0.87 15.59 -3.69
CA SER A 358 -0.45 15.50 -4.32
C SER A 358 -1.24 14.30 -3.85
N THR A 359 -0.60 13.12 -3.81
CA THR A 359 -1.26 11.89 -3.38
C THR A 359 -1.52 11.91 -1.88
N LEU A 360 -0.59 12.43 -1.06
CA LEU A 360 -0.83 12.67 0.36
C LEU A 360 -2.02 13.61 0.58
N TRP A 361 -2.08 14.71 -0.16
CA TRP A 361 -3.18 15.67 -0.04
C TRP A 361 -4.54 15.03 -0.32
N LEU A 362 -4.66 14.25 -1.40
CA LEU A 362 -5.90 13.54 -1.72
C LEU A 362 -6.27 12.56 -0.61
N MET A 363 -5.33 11.71 -0.17
CA MET A 363 -5.58 10.72 0.87
C MET A 363 -6.02 11.38 2.19
N LYS A 364 -5.35 12.46 2.63
CA LYS A 364 -5.76 13.20 3.83
C LYS A 364 -7.15 13.81 3.69
N SER A 365 -7.49 14.31 2.50
CA SER A 365 -8.81 14.89 2.23
C SER A 365 -9.90 13.82 2.26
N GLU A 366 -9.64 12.64 1.70
CA GLU A 366 -10.54 11.50 1.72
C GLU A 366 -10.73 10.88 3.11
N PHE A 367 -9.65 10.77 3.91
CA PHE A 367 -9.76 10.34 5.31
C PHE A 367 -10.56 11.33 6.15
N LYS A 368 -10.38 12.64 5.91
CA LYS A 368 -11.16 13.68 6.58
C LYS A 368 -12.64 13.57 6.19
N ARG A 369 -12.96 13.45 4.90
CA ARG A 369 -14.33 13.21 4.40
C ARG A 369 -14.95 11.99 5.08
N ALA A 370 -14.24 10.87 5.12
CA ALA A 370 -14.74 9.64 5.73
C ALA A 370 -15.00 9.81 7.23
N GLN A 371 -14.13 10.53 7.95
CA GLN A 371 -14.34 10.84 9.36
C GLN A 371 -15.59 11.71 9.58
N GLU A 372 -15.82 12.74 8.75
CA GLU A 372 -17.03 13.58 8.82
C GLU A 372 -18.31 12.75 8.57
N ILE A 373 -18.26 11.76 7.67
CA ILE A 373 -19.38 10.82 7.44
C ILE A 373 -19.59 9.92 8.67
N CYS A 374 -18.52 9.41 9.29
CA CYS A 374 -18.62 8.63 10.52
C CYS A 374 -19.20 9.45 11.70
N GLU A 375 -18.89 10.74 11.79
CA GLU A 375 -19.44 11.65 12.82
C GLU A 375 -20.95 11.85 12.62
N LYS A 376 -21.43 11.98 11.37
CA LYS A 376 -22.87 12.03 11.07
C LYS A 376 -23.60 10.76 11.51
N ALA A 377 -22.99 9.59 11.30
CA ALA A 377 -23.57 8.34 11.79
C ALA A 377 -23.63 8.28 13.31
N GLN A 378 -22.60 8.78 14.02
CA GLN A 378 -22.60 8.88 15.48
C GLN A 378 -23.65 9.87 16.01
N ALA A 379 -23.95 10.93 15.25
CA ALA A 379 -25.03 11.86 15.53
C ALA A 379 -26.44 11.31 15.20
N GLY A 380 -26.54 10.10 14.64
CA GLY A 380 -27.80 9.46 14.27
C GLY A 380 -28.38 9.89 12.92
N GLU A 381 -27.64 10.66 12.11
CA GLU A 381 -28.08 11.10 10.78
C GLU A 381 -27.96 9.99 9.72
N LEU A 382 -27.08 9.01 9.95
CA LEU A 382 -26.84 7.88 9.05
C LEU A 382 -27.00 6.55 9.80
N SER A 383 -27.75 5.63 9.22
CA SER A 383 -27.94 4.28 9.73
C SER A 383 -26.66 3.45 9.60
N MET A 384 -26.31 2.72 10.66
CA MET A 384 -25.20 1.76 10.67
C MET A 384 -25.64 0.33 10.30
N THR A 385 -26.94 0.12 10.10
CA THR A 385 -27.52 -1.19 9.77
C THR A 385 -28.12 -1.24 8.36
N ALA A 386 -28.44 -0.10 7.77
CA ALA A 386 -28.88 0.03 6.39
C ALA A 386 -27.85 -0.53 5.40
N VAL A 387 -28.29 -1.48 4.58
CA VAL A 387 -27.47 -2.09 3.52
C VAL A 387 -28.14 -1.92 2.16
N PRO A 388 -27.34 -1.73 1.09
CA PRO A 388 -27.86 -1.83 -0.28
C PRO A 388 -28.39 -3.24 -0.55
N THR A 389 -29.25 -3.34 -1.56
CA THR A 389 -29.79 -4.61 -2.04
C THR A 389 -29.18 -4.98 -3.38
N GLU A 390 -29.44 -6.22 -3.80
CA GLU A 390 -29.00 -6.73 -5.10
C GLU A 390 -29.32 -5.75 -6.26
N PRO A 391 -28.49 -5.73 -7.32
CA PRO A 391 -28.75 -4.92 -8.49
C PRO A 391 -30.16 -5.22 -9.05
N ALA A 392 -30.88 -4.18 -9.45
CA ALA A 392 -32.11 -4.34 -10.22
C ALA A 392 -31.83 -5.11 -11.53
N GLU A 393 -32.85 -5.76 -12.09
CA GLU A 393 -32.71 -6.53 -13.33
C GLU A 393 -32.09 -5.68 -14.45
N GLY A 394 -30.92 -6.11 -14.96
CA GLY A 394 -30.15 -5.39 -15.98
C GLY A 394 -29.18 -4.32 -15.45
N ALA A 395 -29.12 -4.06 -14.14
CA ALA A 395 -28.17 -3.13 -13.53
C ALA A 395 -26.85 -3.82 -13.14
N SER A 396 -25.73 -3.09 -13.23
CA SER A 396 -24.40 -3.58 -12.83
C SER A 396 -23.92 -3.10 -11.47
N GLU A 397 -24.65 -2.16 -10.84
CA GLU A 397 -24.35 -1.67 -9.48
C GLU A 397 -25.49 -2.05 -8.53
N PRO A 398 -25.18 -2.31 -7.24
CA PRO A 398 -26.18 -2.50 -6.20
C PRO A 398 -27.19 -1.37 -6.10
N THR A 399 -28.42 -1.70 -5.70
CA THR A 399 -29.46 -0.71 -5.45
C THR A 399 -29.16 0.02 -4.12
N PRO A 400 -29.10 1.36 -4.09
CA PRO A 400 -28.86 2.11 -2.86
C PRO A 400 -29.87 1.78 -1.75
N PRO A 401 -29.46 1.83 -0.48
CA PRO A 401 -30.40 1.68 0.64
C PRO A 401 -31.44 2.80 0.64
N THR A 402 -32.66 2.49 1.10
CA THR A 402 -33.78 3.44 1.17
C THR A 402 -33.56 4.52 2.23
N GLU A 403 -32.91 4.17 3.33
CA GLU A 403 -32.49 5.11 4.37
C GLU A 403 -31.00 5.48 4.22
N PRO A 404 -30.59 6.69 4.61
CA PRO A 404 -29.19 7.10 4.57
C PRO A 404 -28.29 6.13 5.35
N SER A 405 -27.28 5.57 4.69
CA SER A 405 -26.42 4.53 5.26
C SER A 405 -24.97 5.00 5.39
N LEU A 406 -24.37 4.82 6.57
CA LEU A 406 -22.95 5.09 6.79
C LEU A 406 -22.08 4.35 5.77
N TRP A 407 -22.32 3.05 5.61
CA TRP A 407 -21.46 2.20 4.80
C TRP A 407 -21.55 2.53 3.32
N TRP A 408 -22.76 2.84 2.83
CA TRP A 408 -22.99 3.25 1.46
C TRP A 408 -22.34 4.60 1.13
N GLU A 409 -22.48 5.58 2.04
CA GLU A 409 -21.89 6.92 1.87
C GLU A 409 -20.36 6.89 1.84
N LEU A 410 -19.74 6.06 2.67
CA LEU A 410 -18.29 5.89 2.68
C LEU A 410 -17.76 5.39 1.34
N ILE A 411 -18.42 4.41 0.72
CA ILE A 411 -17.96 3.74 -0.51
C ILE A 411 -18.46 4.39 -1.81
N GLN A 412 -19.11 5.55 -1.75
CA GLN A 412 -19.52 6.26 -2.96
C GLN A 412 -18.31 6.45 -3.90
N PRO A 413 -18.44 6.25 -5.21
CA PRO A 413 -17.31 6.35 -6.11
C PRO A 413 -16.84 7.80 -6.24
N HIS A 414 -15.53 8.02 -6.28
CA HIS A 414 -14.99 9.36 -6.50
C HIS A 414 -15.21 9.79 -7.95
N GLN A 415 -15.78 10.98 -8.15
CA GLN A 415 -16.09 11.51 -9.48
C GLN A 415 -14.90 12.28 -10.04
N PHE A 416 -13.74 11.64 -10.13
CA PHE A 416 -12.46 12.24 -10.52
C PHE A 416 -12.52 13.08 -11.81
N PHE A 417 -13.12 12.56 -12.87
CA PHE A 417 -13.23 13.26 -14.16
C PHE A 417 -14.29 14.36 -14.14
N ALA A 418 -15.23 14.32 -13.20
CA ALA A 418 -16.21 15.36 -12.98
C ALA A 418 -15.68 16.48 -12.07
N GLU A 419 -14.90 16.16 -11.04
CA GLU A 419 -14.46 17.12 -10.01
C GLU A 419 -13.28 18.00 -10.47
N HIS A 420 -12.46 17.51 -11.40
CA HIS A 420 -11.30 18.25 -11.92
C HIS A 420 -11.56 18.88 -13.29
N SER A 421 -11.03 20.10 -13.49
CA SER A 421 -11.26 20.86 -14.74
C SER A 421 -10.17 20.68 -15.80
N HIS A 422 -8.96 20.30 -15.38
CA HIS A 422 -7.79 20.18 -16.24
C HIS A 422 -7.03 18.90 -15.94
N PHE A 423 -6.53 18.26 -17.00
CA PHE A 423 -5.80 17.01 -16.93
C PHE A 423 -4.57 17.05 -17.84
N LEU A 424 -3.56 16.28 -17.47
CA LEU A 424 -2.58 15.77 -18.42
C LEU A 424 -3.02 14.36 -18.82
N GLN A 425 -3.18 14.17 -20.11
CA GLN A 425 -3.41 12.88 -20.75
C GLN A 425 -2.05 12.32 -21.19
N VAL A 426 -1.67 11.17 -20.63
CA VAL A 426 -0.48 10.43 -21.03
C VAL A 426 -0.92 9.27 -21.91
N TYR A 427 -0.59 9.33 -23.18
CA TYR A 427 -0.89 8.29 -24.16
C TYR A 427 0.35 7.44 -24.40
N ALA A 428 0.25 6.14 -24.20
CA ALA A 428 1.32 5.19 -24.51
C ALA A 428 0.80 4.12 -25.47
N HIS A 429 1.63 3.72 -26.43
CA HIS A 429 1.31 2.64 -27.36
C HIS A 429 2.55 1.86 -27.82
N ALA A 430 2.30 0.65 -28.34
CA ALA A 430 3.27 -0.22 -28.99
C ALA A 430 2.60 -1.04 -30.12
N ALA A 431 3.38 -1.52 -31.08
CA ALA A 431 2.85 -2.15 -32.30
C ALA A 431 2.46 -3.62 -32.09
N THR A 432 3.09 -4.32 -31.15
CA THR A 432 2.82 -5.73 -30.85
C THR A 432 2.37 -5.91 -29.41
N ALA A 433 1.68 -7.03 -29.14
CA ALA A 433 1.22 -7.36 -27.79
C ALA A 433 2.39 -7.60 -26.81
N GLU A 434 3.49 -8.19 -27.27
CA GLU A 434 4.69 -8.46 -26.47
C GLU A 434 5.39 -7.16 -26.04
N GLU A 435 5.62 -6.25 -27.00
CA GLU A 435 6.18 -4.93 -26.71
C GLU A 435 5.27 -4.15 -25.76
N TRP A 436 3.96 -4.21 -25.98
CA TRP A 436 2.98 -3.53 -25.15
C TRP A 436 3.00 -4.00 -23.70
N ARG A 437 3.06 -5.33 -23.46
CA ARG A 437 3.05 -5.91 -22.10
C ARG A 437 4.19 -5.32 -21.25
N THR A 438 5.37 -5.18 -21.85
CA THR A 438 6.54 -4.61 -21.18
C THR A 438 6.46 -3.08 -21.08
N TRP A 439 6.08 -2.41 -22.17
CA TRP A 439 6.02 -0.95 -22.26
C TRP A 439 4.97 -0.34 -21.32
N GLU A 440 3.79 -0.95 -21.22
CA GLU A 440 2.70 -0.50 -20.39
C GLU A 440 3.09 -0.44 -18.91
N GLY A 441 3.59 -1.56 -18.37
CA GLY A 441 4.00 -1.63 -16.96
C GLY A 441 5.15 -0.68 -16.64
N PHE A 442 6.07 -0.49 -17.60
CA PHE A 442 7.13 0.50 -17.49
C PHE A 442 6.56 1.92 -17.42
N VAL A 443 5.71 2.35 -18.35
CA VAL A 443 5.12 3.70 -18.34
C VAL A 443 4.29 3.94 -17.08
N GLU A 444 3.38 3.02 -16.75
CA GLU A 444 2.49 3.12 -15.58
C GLU A 444 3.28 3.36 -14.29
N SER A 445 4.33 2.56 -14.07
CA SER A 445 5.14 2.68 -12.87
C SER A 445 5.88 4.02 -12.77
N ARG A 446 6.19 4.71 -13.88
CA ARG A 446 6.90 6.02 -13.85
C ARG A 446 5.96 7.22 -13.73
N LEU A 447 4.64 7.08 -13.87
CA LEU A 447 3.69 8.20 -13.80
C LEU A 447 3.84 9.05 -12.53
N ARG A 448 4.20 8.44 -11.40
CA ARG A 448 4.48 9.15 -10.15
C ARG A 448 5.54 10.25 -10.28
N HIS A 449 6.52 10.07 -11.17
CA HIS A 449 7.57 11.07 -11.41
C HIS A 449 7.04 12.30 -12.15
N LEU A 450 6.03 12.14 -13.01
CA LEU A 450 5.37 13.29 -13.64
C LEU A 450 4.73 14.19 -12.58
N GLY A 451 4.06 13.60 -11.60
CA GLY A 451 3.46 14.34 -10.47
C GLY A 451 4.50 15.13 -9.68
N VAL A 452 5.59 14.47 -9.27
CA VAL A 452 6.70 15.12 -8.54
C VAL A 452 7.35 16.24 -9.37
N ASN A 453 7.51 16.04 -10.68
CA ASN A 453 8.03 17.10 -11.55
C ASN A 453 7.07 18.31 -11.56
N ILE A 454 5.77 18.09 -11.68
CA ILE A 454 4.78 19.18 -11.68
C ILE A 454 4.80 19.95 -10.35
N GLU A 455 4.82 19.23 -9.23
CA GLU A 455 4.94 19.83 -7.88
C GLU A 455 6.17 20.76 -7.81
N ARG A 456 7.32 20.30 -8.31
CA ARG A 456 8.58 21.07 -8.30
C ARG A 456 8.56 22.29 -9.23
N TYR A 457 8.18 22.11 -10.49
CA TYR A 457 8.21 23.19 -11.49
C TYR A 457 7.14 24.26 -11.26
N SER A 458 6.05 23.92 -10.58
CA SER A 458 4.97 24.87 -10.30
C SER A 458 5.17 25.69 -9.02
N TYR A 459 6.20 25.39 -8.22
CA TYR A 459 6.44 26.02 -6.92
C TYR A 459 6.50 27.55 -6.98
N SER A 460 7.21 28.11 -7.96
CA SER A 460 7.32 29.57 -8.16
C SER A 460 6.00 30.23 -8.56
N SER A 461 5.03 29.45 -9.04
CA SER A 461 3.73 29.93 -9.52
C SER A 461 2.60 29.67 -8.52
N GLY A 462 2.94 29.41 -7.25
CA GLY A 462 1.99 29.13 -6.18
C GLY A 462 1.65 27.64 -6.01
N GLY A 463 2.34 26.75 -6.72
CA GLY A 463 2.21 25.31 -6.56
C GLY A 463 0.98 24.70 -7.24
N MET A 464 1.16 23.50 -7.76
CA MET A 464 0.13 22.65 -8.34
C MET A 464 0.20 21.28 -7.67
N LEU A 465 -0.97 20.69 -7.47
CA LEU A 465 -1.13 19.27 -7.22
C LEU A 465 -1.40 18.56 -8.55
N ALA A 466 -0.80 17.39 -8.70
CA ALA A 466 -0.87 16.50 -9.84
C ALA A 466 -1.37 15.13 -9.35
N ILE A 467 -2.68 14.93 -9.41
CA ILE A 467 -3.36 13.77 -8.81
C ILE A 467 -3.56 12.71 -9.91
N PRO A 468 -2.87 11.57 -9.86
CA PRO A 468 -3.02 10.53 -10.87
C PRO A 468 -4.35 9.80 -10.71
N TRP A 469 -4.99 9.47 -11.83
CA TRP A 469 -6.03 8.45 -11.85
C TRP A 469 -5.38 7.08 -11.68
N HIS A 470 -5.88 6.30 -10.73
CA HIS A 470 -5.25 5.06 -10.29
C HIS A 470 -5.28 3.90 -11.31
N LYS A 471 -6.05 4.01 -12.41
CA LYS A 471 -6.22 2.97 -13.43
C LYS A 471 -5.92 3.50 -14.83
N LYS A 472 -5.41 2.64 -15.71
CA LYS A 472 -5.35 2.91 -17.15
C LYS A 472 -6.75 2.89 -17.77
N ILE A 473 -6.92 3.61 -18.87
CA ILE A 473 -8.11 3.56 -19.71
C ILE A 473 -7.68 3.13 -21.11
N THR A 474 -8.20 2.00 -21.58
CA THR A 474 -7.99 1.55 -22.95
C THR A 474 -9.09 2.12 -23.83
N PRO A 475 -8.77 2.86 -24.90
CA PRO A 475 -9.78 3.29 -25.87
C PRO A 475 -10.49 2.06 -26.48
N PRO A 476 -11.82 2.10 -26.69
CA PRO A 476 -12.54 1.01 -27.33
C PRO A 476 -11.99 0.70 -28.73
N ASP A 477 -12.14 -0.54 -29.18
CA ASP A 477 -11.66 -0.99 -30.49
C ASP A 477 -12.22 -0.13 -31.62
N GLY A 478 -11.34 0.26 -32.55
CA GLY A 478 -11.71 1.15 -33.65
C GLY A 478 -12.01 2.59 -33.24
N ILE A 479 -11.76 3.02 -32.00
CA ILE A 479 -11.92 4.41 -31.56
C ILE A 479 -10.55 5.03 -31.25
N ALA A 480 -10.24 6.19 -31.82
CA ALA A 480 -9.03 6.96 -31.56
C ALA A 480 -9.04 7.61 -30.16
N ILE A 481 -7.89 8.12 -29.72
CA ILE A 481 -7.71 8.68 -28.37
C ILE A 481 -8.55 9.94 -28.09
N ASP A 482 -8.97 10.65 -29.15
CA ASP A 482 -9.84 11.82 -29.06
C ASP A 482 -11.33 11.46 -29.13
N GLY A 483 -11.66 10.16 -29.24
CA GLY A 483 -13.02 9.66 -29.35
C GLY A 483 -13.56 9.59 -30.78
N THR A 484 -12.76 9.92 -31.79
CA THR A 484 -13.16 9.79 -33.20
C THR A 484 -12.96 8.37 -33.72
N THR A 485 -13.74 7.98 -34.72
CA THR A 485 -13.47 6.73 -35.47
C THR A 485 -12.40 7.06 -36.51
N PRO A 486 -11.27 6.34 -36.56
CA PRO A 486 -10.26 6.55 -37.59
C PRO A 486 -10.78 6.08 -38.94
N ASP A 487 -10.28 6.69 -40.02
CA ASP A 487 -10.66 6.34 -41.40
C ASP A 487 -10.30 4.88 -41.74
N ASP A 488 -9.24 4.34 -41.14
CA ASP A 488 -8.83 2.94 -41.25
C ASP A 488 -8.53 2.35 -39.86
N PRO A 489 -9.36 1.42 -39.34
CA PRO A 489 -9.15 0.78 -38.04
C PRO A 489 -7.81 0.02 -37.91
N THR A 490 -7.23 -0.44 -39.01
CA THR A 490 -5.97 -1.20 -39.01
C THR A 490 -4.75 -0.32 -38.74
N THR A 491 -4.91 1.00 -38.80
CA THR A 491 -3.85 1.97 -38.49
C THR A 491 -3.64 2.18 -36.99
N LEU A 492 -4.55 1.67 -36.16
CA LEU A 492 -4.44 1.78 -34.71
C LEU A 492 -3.36 0.84 -34.16
N PRO A 493 -2.53 1.28 -33.20
CA PRO A 493 -1.59 0.39 -32.54
C PRO A 493 -2.31 -0.75 -31.80
N HIS A 494 -1.78 -1.97 -31.87
CA HIS A 494 -2.32 -3.13 -31.13
C HIS A 494 -2.37 -2.87 -29.62
N GLY A 495 -1.28 -2.34 -29.05
CA GLY A 495 -1.20 -2.01 -27.63
C GLY A 495 -1.34 -0.52 -27.41
N ARG A 496 -2.34 -0.09 -26.62
CA ARG A 496 -2.61 1.33 -26.36
C ARG A 496 -3.31 1.56 -25.04
N ALA A 497 -2.89 2.58 -24.29
CA ALA A 497 -3.59 3.05 -23.10
C ALA A 497 -3.43 4.54 -22.84
N LEU A 498 -4.42 5.08 -22.16
CA LEU A 498 -4.46 6.43 -21.64
C LEU A 498 -4.34 6.41 -20.11
N PHE A 499 -3.48 7.28 -19.60
CA PHE A 499 -3.38 7.59 -18.18
C PHE A 499 -3.69 9.07 -17.97
N PHE A 500 -4.32 9.40 -16.85
CA PHE A 500 -4.73 10.78 -16.57
C PHE A 500 -4.13 11.27 -15.27
N VAL A 501 -3.68 12.53 -15.27
CA VAL A 501 -3.23 13.24 -14.07
C VAL A 501 -4.03 14.54 -13.98
N ALA A 502 -4.90 14.64 -12.97
CA ALA A 502 -5.66 15.85 -12.71
C ALA A 502 -4.75 16.95 -12.17
N LEU A 503 -4.95 18.17 -12.68
CA LEU A 503 -4.20 19.35 -12.30
C LEU A 503 -5.08 20.26 -11.43
N MET A 504 -4.60 20.54 -10.21
CA MET A 504 -5.29 21.41 -9.26
C MET A 504 -4.31 22.40 -8.66
N ARG A 505 -4.74 23.63 -8.35
CA ARG A 505 -3.93 24.57 -7.58
C ARG A 505 -3.74 24.04 -6.16
N LYS A 506 -2.51 24.07 -5.64
CA LYS A 506 -2.26 23.68 -4.26
C LYS A 506 -3.07 24.61 -3.33
N PRO A 507 -3.93 24.07 -2.45
CA PRO A 507 -4.64 24.89 -1.49
C PRO A 507 -3.66 25.63 -0.59
N VAL A 508 -4.04 26.83 -0.15
CA VAL A 508 -3.22 27.59 0.79
C VAL A 508 -3.20 26.84 2.11
N ASP A 509 -2.00 26.59 2.62
CA ASP A 509 -1.83 25.97 3.93
C ASP A 509 -2.07 27.04 5.00
N GLU A 510 -3.24 26.99 5.63
CA GLU A 510 -3.65 27.97 6.63
C GLU A 510 -2.76 27.97 7.89
N LYS A 511 -1.99 26.91 8.14
CA LYS A 511 -1.10 26.81 9.29
C LYS A 511 0.33 27.27 8.97
N ASN A 512 0.69 27.35 7.69
CA ASN A 512 2.04 27.71 7.25
C ASN A 512 2.13 29.20 6.88
N VAL A 513 2.63 30.01 7.81
CA VAL A 513 2.77 31.47 7.64
C VAL A 513 3.64 31.84 6.44
N ALA A 514 4.74 31.11 6.22
CA ALA A 514 5.64 31.37 5.08
C ALA A 514 4.95 31.10 3.75
N HIS A 515 4.18 30.01 3.64
CA HIS A 515 3.40 29.70 2.45
C HIS A 515 2.33 30.77 2.18
N LYS A 516 1.61 31.23 3.21
CA LYS A 516 0.65 32.34 3.08
C LYS A 516 1.29 33.61 2.53
N GLN A 517 2.42 34.02 3.09
CA GLN A 517 3.14 35.23 2.68
C GLN A 517 3.63 35.11 1.23
N GLN A 518 4.14 33.94 0.84
CA GLN A 518 4.53 33.66 -0.54
C GLN A 518 3.36 33.80 -1.51
N ILE A 519 2.20 33.19 -1.21
CA ILE A 519 1.00 33.26 -2.04
C ILE A 519 0.47 34.70 -2.12
N ALA A 520 0.46 35.44 -1.02
CA ALA A 520 0.05 36.84 -0.99
C ALA A 520 0.96 37.72 -1.87
N LYS A 521 2.28 37.54 -1.77
CA LYS A 521 3.26 38.24 -2.60
C LYS A 521 3.07 37.95 -4.09
N LEU A 522 2.87 36.68 -4.46
CA LEU A 522 2.61 36.30 -5.84
C LEU A 522 1.31 36.93 -6.37
N LYS A 523 0.23 36.92 -5.59
CA LYS A 523 -1.02 37.59 -5.98
C LYS A 523 -0.82 39.09 -6.16
N GLN A 524 -0.06 39.75 -5.29
CA GLN A 524 0.23 41.18 -5.41
C GLN A 524 1.00 41.51 -6.71
N GLN A 525 1.98 40.67 -7.07
CA GLN A 525 2.78 40.84 -8.28
C GLN A 525 1.99 40.58 -9.59
N HIS A 526 0.92 39.79 -9.52
CA HIS A 526 0.16 39.33 -10.69
C HIS A 526 -1.31 39.80 -10.68
N GLY A 527 -1.57 41.03 -10.21
CA GLY A 527 -2.89 41.66 -10.34
C GLY A 527 -4.01 40.94 -9.58
N GLY A 528 -3.69 40.38 -8.41
CA GLY A 528 -4.63 39.69 -7.52
C GLY A 528 -4.83 38.20 -7.82
N LYS A 529 -4.25 37.67 -8.91
CA LYS A 529 -4.37 36.25 -9.32
C LYS A 529 -3.02 35.54 -9.22
N LEU A 530 -3.06 34.22 -9.07
CA LEU A 530 -1.83 33.41 -9.15
C LEU A 530 -1.40 33.24 -10.62
N PRO A 531 -0.09 33.31 -10.91
CA PRO A 531 0.42 33.15 -12.27
C PRO A 531 0.18 31.71 -12.76
N THR A 532 -0.15 31.55 -14.04
CA THR A 532 -0.30 30.23 -14.68
C THR A 532 1.07 29.53 -14.73
N PRO A 533 1.20 28.29 -14.21
CA PRO A 533 2.46 27.57 -14.24
C PRO A 533 2.76 27.08 -15.66
N ASP A 534 4.00 27.23 -16.11
CA ASP A 534 4.49 26.56 -17.31
C ASP A 534 4.98 25.15 -16.94
N LEU A 535 4.29 24.13 -17.46
CA LEU A 535 4.56 22.72 -17.18
C LEU A 535 5.35 22.03 -18.29
N LYS A 536 5.74 22.75 -19.36
CA LYS A 536 6.48 22.15 -20.50
C LYS A 536 7.79 21.52 -20.04
N GLY A 537 8.55 22.20 -19.19
CA GLY A 537 9.80 21.67 -18.63
C GLY A 537 9.60 20.38 -17.81
N ALA A 538 8.55 20.35 -16.98
CA ALA A 538 8.21 19.17 -16.18
C ALA A 538 7.88 17.94 -17.04
N VAL A 539 7.09 18.15 -18.10
CA VAL A 539 6.69 17.12 -19.07
C VAL A 539 7.91 16.64 -19.88
N GLN A 540 8.74 17.55 -20.36
CA GLN A 540 9.91 17.19 -21.16
C GLN A 540 10.93 16.41 -20.33
N GLU A 541 11.17 16.81 -19.08
CA GLU A 541 12.05 16.08 -18.17
C GLU A 541 11.51 14.68 -17.86
N PHE A 542 10.20 14.56 -17.65
CA PHE A 542 9.55 13.25 -17.46
C PHE A 542 9.77 12.35 -18.67
N LYS A 543 9.48 12.84 -19.89
CA LYS A 543 9.68 12.09 -21.14
C LYS A 543 11.14 11.67 -21.31
N ASN A 544 12.08 12.60 -21.14
CA ASN A 544 13.51 12.32 -21.29
C ASN A 544 13.97 11.26 -20.30
N LYS A 545 13.62 11.39 -19.02
CA LYS A 545 14.03 10.44 -17.98
C LYS A 545 13.41 9.07 -18.21
N LEU A 546 12.14 9.01 -18.60
CA LEU A 546 11.46 7.75 -18.89
C LEU A 546 12.15 7.01 -20.05
N LEU A 547 12.48 7.72 -21.13
CA LEU A 547 13.16 7.13 -22.29
C LEU A 547 14.61 6.72 -22.00
N MET A 548 15.35 7.50 -21.21
CA MET A 548 16.75 7.21 -20.87
C MET A 548 16.92 6.10 -19.83
N THR A 549 15.89 5.81 -19.02
CA THR A 549 15.94 4.79 -17.96
C THR A 549 15.23 3.50 -18.34
N CYS A 550 14.94 3.32 -19.63
CA CYS A 550 14.35 2.10 -20.19
C CYS A 550 15.38 0.96 -20.10
N PRO A 551 15.12 -0.12 -19.34
CA PRO A 551 16.10 -1.18 -19.12
C PRO A 551 16.16 -2.18 -20.28
N PHE A 552 15.18 -2.15 -21.19
CA PHE A 552 15.10 -3.00 -22.38
C PHE A 552 15.30 -2.18 -23.66
N GLN A 553 15.71 -2.86 -24.73
CA GLN A 553 15.84 -2.24 -26.05
C GLN A 553 14.46 -1.76 -26.52
N ARG A 554 14.30 -0.45 -26.62
CA ARG A 554 13.05 0.16 -27.04
C ARG A 554 12.83 -0.08 -28.54
N GLY A 555 11.74 -0.75 -28.88
CA GLY A 555 11.28 -0.88 -30.26
C GLY A 555 10.92 0.50 -30.86
N PRO A 556 11.02 0.69 -32.18
CA PRO A 556 10.66 1.95 -32.85
C PRO A 556 9.17 2.30 -32.68
N SER A 557 8.34 1.31 -32.40
CA SER A 557 6.89 1.37 -32.16
C SER A 557 6.49 1.85 -30.76
N MET A 558 7.38 1.74 -29.77
CA MET A 558 7.12 2.11 -28.38
C MET A 558 7.20 3.62 -28.21
N HIS A 559 6.04 4.25 -28.02
CA HIS A 559 5.93 5.70 -27.98
C HIS A 559 5.08 6.19 -26.80
N ILE A 560 5.33 7.43 -26.40
CA ILE A 560 4.64 8.12 -25.31
C ILE A 560 4.42 9.60 -25.65
N GLU A 561 3.18 10.03 -25.46
CA GLU A 561 2.74 11.41 -25.61
C GLU A 561 2.14 11.91 -24.30
N VAL A 562 2.33 13.21 -24.01
CA VAL A 562 1.72 13.86 -22.84
C VAL A 562 1.10 15.15 -23.34
N THR A 563 -0.22 15.25 -23.25
CA THR A 563 -1.00 16.40 -23.73
C THR A 563 -1.85 16.98 -22.61
N HIS A 564 -2.07 18.30 -22.65
CA HIS A 564 -3.04 18.95 -21.77
C HIS A 564 -4.43 18.85 -22.39
N ILE A 565 -5.42 18.51 -21.56
CA ILE A 565 -6.82 18.45 -21.96
C ILE A 565 -7.71 19.04 -20.86
N SER A 566 -8.75 19.77 -21.26
CA SER A 566 -9.78 20.26 -20.33
C SER A 566 -10.89 19.21 -20.19
N ARG A 567 -11.59 19.22 -19.05
CA ARG A 567 -12.73 18.33 -18.79
C ARG A 567 -13.75 18.34 -19.93
N ALA A 568 -14.02 19.52 -20.50
CA ALA A 568 -14.98 19.69 -21.59
C ALA A 568 -14.59 18.99 -22.89
N LYS A 569 -13.29 18.73 -23.10
CA LYS A 569 -12.74 18.05 -24.29
C LYS A 569 -12.48 16.56 -24.05
N LEU A 570 -12.67 16.04 -22.84
CA LEU A 570 -12.51 14.61 -22.58
C LEU A 570 -13.48 13.81 -23.47
N PRO A 571 -13.05 12.68 -24.06
CA PRO A 571 -13.94 11.79 -24.80
C PRO A 571 -15.01 11.14 -23.90
N ASP A 572 -16.16 10.79 -24.45
CA ASP A 572 -17.25 10.14 -23.68
C ASP A 572 -16.87 8.76 -23.14
N PHE A 573 -16.07 8.01 -23.89
CA PHE A 573 -15.61 6.69 -23.44
C PHE A 573 -14.81 6.77 -22.13
N VAL A 574 -14.21 7.90 -21.77
CA VAL A 574 -13.51 8.08 -20.49
C VAL A 574 -14.49 7.98 -19.32
N PHE A 575 -15.68 8.58 -19.46
CA PHE A 575 -16.72 8.53 -18.43
C PHE A 575 -17.38 7.15 -18.38
N THR A 576 -17.67 6.56 -19.54
CA THR A 576 -18.26 5.21 -19.63
C THR A 576 -17.31 4.15 -19.08
N ALA A 577 -16.03 4.15 -19.47
CA ALA A 577 -15.03 3.19 -19.02
C ALA A 577 -14.75 3.26 -17.52
N THR A 578 -15.01 4.41 -16.90
CA THR A 578 -14.78 4.64 -15.46
C THR A 578 -16.06 4.62 -14.64
N LYS A 579 -17.22 4.38 -15.27
CA LYS A 579 -18.55 4.45 -14.67
C LYS A 579 -18.79 5.78 -13.92
N GLN A 580 -18.29 6.88 -14.46
CA GLN A 580 -18.46 8.22 -13.90
C GLN A 580 -19.47 9.03 -14.71
N THR A 581 -20.10 10.00 -14.06
CA THR A 581 -21.11 10.84 -14.71
C THR A 581 -20.46 12.06 -15.32
N ARG A 582 -20.70 12.31 -16.62
CA ARG A 582 -20.32 13.58 -17.25
C ARG A 582 -21.19 14.70 -16.66
N PRO A 583 -20.59 15.79 -16.12
CA PRO A 583 -21.36 16.95 -15.69
C PRO A 583 -22.18 17.53 -16.83
N ALA A 584 -23.46 17.82 -16.59
CA ALA A 584 -24.29 18.53 -17.56
C ALA A 584 -23.63 19.87 -17.94
N PRO A 585 -23.66 20.29 -19.21
CA PRO A 585 -23.24 21.62 -19.60
C PRO A 585 -24.03 22.65 -18.77
N PRO A 586 -23.41 23.73 -18.27
CA PRO A 586 -24.15 24.78 -17.59
C PRO A 586 -25.22 25.32 -18.53
N GLN A 587 -26.49 25.19 -18.14
CA GLN A 587 -27.59 25.84 -18.85
C GLN A 587 -27.33 27.34 -18.82
N ARG A 588 -27.17 27.94 -20.01
CA ARG A 588 -27.10 29.40 -20.12
C ARG A 588 -28.51 29.93 -19.84
N GLU A 589 -28.76 30.35 -18.60
CA GLU A 589 -29.89 31.23 -18.33
C GLU A 589 -29.69 32.52 -19.16
N PRO A 590 -30.69 32.95 -19.96
CA PRO A 590 -30.60 34.22 -20.66
C PRO A 590 -30.49 35.33 -19.61
N LYS A 591 -29.41 36.12 -19.70
CA LYS A 591 -29.16 37.27 -18.81
C LYS A 591 -30.38 38.20 -18.81
N ALA A 592 -31.18 38.14 -17.75
CA ALA A 592 -32.19 39.15 -17.49
C ALA A 592 -31.51 40.50 -17.24
N LYS A 593 -31.97 41.54 -17.94
CA LYS A 593 -31.55 42.93 -17.75
C LYS A 593 -31.86 43.33 -16.31
N VAL A 594 -30.85 43.78 -15.58
CA VAL A 594 -31.02 44.39 -14.26
C VAL A 594 -31.48 45.84 -14.48
N GLU A 595 -32.76 46.09 -14.26
CA GLU A 595 -33.29 47.44 -14.00
C GLU A 595 -33.23 47.70 -12.49
N THR A 596 -32.46 48.70 -12.12
CA THR A 596 -32.36 49.28 -10.78
C THR A 596 -33.70 49.85 -10.34
N LYS A 597 -34.26 49.32 -9.25
CA LYS A 597 -35.32 49.98 -8.47
C LYS A 597 -34.81 50.23 -7.05
N VAL A 598 -34.78 51.52 -6.72
CA VAL A 598 -34.49 52.07 -5.39
C VAL A 598 -35.78 52.01 -4.58
N GLU A 599 -35.73 51.43 -3.37
CA GLU A 599 -36.75 51.64 -2.34
C GLU A 599 -36.10 51.67 -0.95
N THR A 600 -36.70 52.51 -0.11
CA THR A 600 -36.18 53.23 1.05
C THR A 600 -36.53 52.56 2.39
N GLU A 601 -35.62 52.75 3.36
CA GLU A 601 -35.75 52.91 4.83
C GLU A 601 -36.77 52.09 5.66
N ALA A 602 -36.28 51.48 6.75
CA ALA A 602 -36.69 51.82 8.13
C ALA A 602 -35.82 51.12 9.20
N LYS A 603 -35.36 51.91 10.19
CA LYS A 603 -34.76 51.48 11.46
C LYS A 603 -35.85 51.09 12.46
N ALA A 604 -35.59 50.10 13.31
CA ALA A 604 -36.15 50.00 14.66
C ALA A 604 -35.18 49.24 15.59
N GLU A 605 -34.97 49.80 16.78
CA GLU A 605 -34.13 49.32 17.88
C GLU A 605 -34.85 48.35 18.83
N ALA A 606 -34.00 47.67 19.63
CA ALA A 606 -34.15 47.31 21.04
C ALA A 606 -34.62 45.90 21.42
N GLY A 607 -33.89 45.32 22.39
CA GLY A 607 -34.42 44.35 23.35
C GLY A 607 -33.49 43.18 23.69
N ALA A 608 -32.61 43.35 24.69
CA ALA A 608 -32.06 42.22 25.44
C ALA A 608 -33.14 41.64 26.38
N PRO A 609 -33.03 40.35 26.75
CA PRO A 609 -33.04 40.06 28.19
C PRO A 609 -32.03 38.98 28.61
N ALA A 610 -31.79 38.99 29.93
CA ALA A 610 -30.84 38.18 30.68
C ALA A 610 -31.43 36.85 31.18
N ASP A 611 -30.51 35.91 31.41
CA ASP A 611 -30.42 34.82 32.39
C ASP A 611 -31.66 34.05 32.89
N ALA A 612 -31.58 32.72 32.74
CA ALA A 612 -32.06 31.77 33.74
C ALA A 612 -31.08 30.59 33.84
N ALA A 613 -30.47 30.43 35.01
CA ALA A 613 -29.62 29.31 35.36
C ALA A 613 -30.48 28.11 35.81
N THR A 614 -30.10 26.91 35.37
CA THR A 614 -30.44 25.66 36.05
C THR A 614 -29.21 24.75 36.06
N THR A 615 -28.96 24.25 37.26
CA THR A 615 -27.88 23.37 37.69
C THR A 615 -28.02 21.97 37.09
N ASP A 616 -26.92 21.39 36.60
CA ASP A 616 -26.75 19.94 36.64
C ASP A 616 -25.29 19.52 36.83
N ALA A 617 -25.10 18.46 37.61
CA ALA A 617 -23.83 17.97 38.14
C ALA A 617 -23.00 17.20 37.07
N PRO A 618 -21.68 16.99 37.27
CA PRO A 618 -20.78 16.63 36.18
C PRO A 618 -20.86 15.14 35.82
N ALA A 619 -20.97 14.86 34.52
CA ALA A 619 -20.65 13.57 33.93
C ALA A 619 -19.13 13.29 34.04
N PRO A 620 -18.71 12.02 34.21
CA PRO A 620 -17.32 11.67 34.49
C PRO A 620 -16.38 12.04 33.33
N GLU A 621 -15.22 12.57 33.69
CA GLU A 621 -14.14 13.00 32.79
C GLU A 621 -13.75 11.90 31.79
N GLU A 622 -14.15 12.06 30.53
CA GLU A 622 -13.40 11.50 29.40
C GLU A 622 -12.04 12.21 29.35
N VAL A 623 -10.98 11.46 29.64
CA VAL A 623 -9.62 11.85 29.26
C VAL A 623 -9.66 12.23 27.78
N LYS A 624 -9.33 13.48 27.44
CA LYS A 624 -9.42 13.99 26.07
C LYS A 624 -8.65 13.05 25.13
N GLU A 625 -9.40 12.27 24.35
CA GLU A 625 -8.87 11.25 23.42
C GLU A 625 -7.87 11.86 22.41
N GLU A 626 -7.90 13.18 22.22
CA GLU A 626 -6.94 13.96 21.43
C GLU A 626 -5.53 14.03 22.04
N ASP A 627 -5.42 14.19 23.37
CA ASP A 627 -4.14 14.15 24.09
C ASP A 627 -3.61 12.71 24.15
N ALA A 628 -4.49 11.71 24.19
CA ALA A 628 -4.13 10.29 24.13
C ALA A 628 -3.65 9.85 22.74
N LEU A 629 -4.23 10.37 21.65
CA LEU A 629 -3.74 10.12 20.29
C LEU A 629 -2.35 10.74 20.08
N ALA A 630 -2.16 11.96 20.59
CA ALA A 630 -0.86 12.64 20.59
C ALA A 630 0.16 11.94 21.51
N ALA A 631 -0.27 11.38 22.64
CA ALA A 631 0.58 10.62 23.56
C ALA A 631 0.91 9.20 23.06
N ALA A 632 0.00 8.53 22.34
CA ALA A 632 0.27 7.27 21.66
C ALA A 632 1.22 7.48 20.47
N ALA A 633 1.00 8.56 19.70
CA ALA A 633 1.92 9.04 18.67
C ALA A 633 3.30 9.44 19.25
N ALA A 634 3.34 10.09 20.42
CA ALA A 634 4.58 10.46 21.10
C ALA A 634 5.28 9.26 21.78
N ALA A 635 4.54 8.28 22.30
CA ALA A 635 5.10 7.02 22.80
C ALA A 635 5.70 6.18 21.66
N ALA A 636 5.13 6.28 20.46
CA ALA A 636 5.70 5.79 19.21
C ALA A 636 6.84 6.71 18.66
N GLY A 637 7.29 7.73 19.40
CA GLY A 637 8.32 8.68 19.00
C GLY A 637 9.35 8.96 20.09
N VAL A 638 10.49 8.24 20.04
CA VAL A 638 11.80 8.65 20.57
C VAL A 638 11.98 8.61 22.11
N LYS A 639 12.77 7.62 22.59
CA LYS A 639 13.78 7.87 23.65
C LYS A 639 15.12 8.15 22.96
N ARG A 640 15.39 9.42 22.65
CA ARG A 640 16.77 9.92 22.51
C ARG A 640 17.15 10.37 23.91
N LYS A 641 18.11 9.68 24.53
CA LYS A 641 18.83 10.21 25.68
C LYS A 641 19.40 11.58 25.26
N ARG A 642 18.86 12.65 25.85
CA ARG A 642 19.59 13.90 26.01
C ARG A 642 20.49 13.68 27.22
N GLU A 643 21.80 13.57 27.00
CA GLU A 643 22.76 13.86 28.05
C GLU A 643 22.60 15.35 28.36
N THR A 644 22.24 15.63 29.60
CA THR A 644 22.14 16.96 30.18
C THR A 644 23.53 17.36 30.66
N ASP A 645 24.20 18.22 29.91
CA ASP A 645 25.30 19.05 30.43
C ASP A 645 24.67 20.27 31.10
N GLU A 646 24.55 20.26 32.42
CA GLU A 646 24.55 21.47 33.24
C GLU A 646 25.17 21.14 34.61
N ASN A 647 26.38 21.64 34.86
CA ASN A 647 26.71 22.21 36.15
C ASN A 647 27.80 23.28 35.97
N GLY A 648 27.40 24.54 36.13
CA GLY A 648 28.33 25.65 36.32
C GLY A 648 28.82 25.70 37.78
N GLY A 649 30.00 26.28 37.98
CA GLY A 649 30.54 26.55 39.32
C GLY A 649 31.96 27.10 39.28
N GLU A 650 32.08 28.37 39.64
CA GLU A 650 33.23 29.28 39.67
C GLU A 650 34.46 28.78 40.46
N GLY A 651 35.66 29.32 40.16
CA GLY A 651 36.79 29.30 41.09
C GLY A 651 38.17 29.64 40.50
N ASN A 652 38.74 30.78 40.90
CA ASN A 652 40.08 31.30 40.61
C ASN A 652 41.25 30.36 40.97
N GLY A 653 42.39 30.50 40.26
CA GLY A 653 43.71 30.12 40.78
C GLY A 653 44.80 29.93 39.73
N GLU A 654 45.78 30.84 39.69
CA GLU A 654 47.08 30.65 39.04
C GLU A 654 47.90 29.50 39.68
N LEU A 655 48.79 28.88 38.88
CA LEU A 655 50.15 28.36 39.19
C LEU A 655 50.45 26.93 38.68
N GLY A 656 51.51 26.82 37.86
CA GLY A 656 52.65 25.93 38.11
C GLY A 656 52.65 24.46 37.65
N LEU A 657 53.51 24.19 36.64
CA LEU A 657 54.57 23.15 36.61
C LEU A 657 54.26 21.62 36.61
N THR A 658 54.68 21.00 35.48
CA THR A 658 55.52 19.77 35.29
C THR A 658 55.08 18.33 35.60
N LEU A 659 55.40 17.47 34.60
CA LEU A 659 55.81 16.03 34.61
C LEU A 659 54.70 15.02 34.96
N GLU A 660 54.55 13.84 34.33
CA GLU A 660 55.54 12.85 33.89
C GLU A 660 54.89 11.82 32.93
N ALA A 661 55.70 11.17 32.08
CA ALA A 661 55.31 10.10 31.16
C ALA A 661 55.20 8.73 31.86
N PRO A 662 54.72 7.68 31.15
CA PRO A 662 55.66 6.60 30.86
C PRO A 662 55.57 6.03 29.43
N GLU A 663 56.74 5.86 28.80
CA GLU A 663 57.04 4.85 27.77
C GLU A 663 57.01 3.44 28.42
N VAL A 664 56.91 2.29 27.77
CA VAL A 664 57.74 1.63 26.73
C VAL A 664 56.92 0.37 26.36
N GLY A 665 56.72 -0.05 25.10
CA GLY A 665 57.76 -0.55 24.23
C GLY A 665 57.20 -1.26 23.01
N SER A 666 57.92 -1.10 21.91
CA SER A 666 57.79 -1.86 20.66
C SER A 666 59.15 -2.49 20.34
N PRO A 667 59.19 -3.44 19.40
CA PRO A 667 60.22 -3.42 18.37
C PRO A 667 59.57 -3.55 16.98
N GLN A 668 59.74 -2.55 16.08
CA GLN A 668 60.73 -2.49 14.98
C GLN A 668 60.84 -3.79 14.16
N LYS A 669 60.90 -3.82 12.83
CA LYS A 669 61.02 -2.86 11.71
C LYS A 669 60.95 -3.74 10.44
N LYS A 670 60.45 -3.21 9.31
CA LYS A 670 61.15 -3.22 7.99
C LYS A 670 60.23 -2.71 6.86
N THR A 671 60.53 -1.49 6.46
CA THR A 671 60.56 -0.92 5.10
C THR A 671 60.22 -1.85 3.92
N ALA A 672 59.31 -1.40 3.04
CA ALA A 672 59.60 -1.23 1.59
C ALA A 672 58.49 -0.45 0.87
N THR A 673 58.88 0.69 0.32
CA THR A 673 58.25 1.53 -0.69
C THR A 673 57.92 0.74 -1.96
N THR A 674 56.78 1.02 -2.63
CA THR A 674 56.70 1.30 -4.10
C THR A 674 55.29 1.80 -4.47
N ARG A 675 55.23 3.05 -4.92
CA ARG A 675 54.15 3.65 -5.72
C ARG A 675 54.13 3.02 -7.11
N LYS A 676 52.95 2.75 -7.68
CA LYS A 676 52.71 2.99 -9.11
C LYS A 676 51.22 3.21 -9.37
N ALA A 677 50.94 4.44 -9.79
CA ALA A 677 49.73 4.84 -10.47
C ALA A 677 49.74 4.28 -11.90
N PHE A 678 48.57 3.92 -12.42
CA PHE A 678 48.31 3.89 -13.86
C PHE A 678 46.88 4.41 -14.11
N ASN A 679 46.83 5.66 -14.57
CA ASN A 679 45.76 6.16 -15.42
C ASN A 679 45.95 5.53 -16.81
N LEU A 680 44.85 5.16 -17.47
CA LEU A 680 44.77 5.23 -18.93
C LEU A 680 43.32 5.45 -19.37
N ASN A 681 43.22 6.40 -20.30
CA ASN A 681 42.06 7.00 -20.91
C ASN A 681 41.46 6.14 -22.03
N LEU A 682 40.17 6.37 -22.28
CA LEU A 682 39.49 6.52 -23.57
C LEU A 682 39.65 5.40 -24.62
N SER A 683 38.54 4.68 -24.81
CA SER A 683 37.81 4.65 -26.09
C SER A 683 36.34 4.36 -25.82
#